data_AF-A0A5B9QYV9-F1
#
_entry.id   AF-A0A5B9QYV9-F1
#
_cell.length_a   1.000
_cell.length_b   1.000
_cell.length_c   1.000
_cell.angle_alpha   90.00
_cell.angle_beta   90.00
_cell.angle_gamma   90.00
#
_symmetry.space_group_name_H-M   'P 1'
#
loop_
_entity.id
_entity.type
_entity.pdbx_description
1 polymer ?
#
loop_
_entity_poly.entity_id
_entity_poly.type
_entity_poly.pdbx_seq_one_letter_code
_entity_poly.pdbx_strand_id
1 'polypeptide(L)'
;MKPFRFARRHCGLLAVAFGCLIGIPNLWADTSQTFFRTYCIDCHGDQTQEADLRLDTLAPPTAETQTTWLTIMEVIDRQDMPPQGEPRPTEAERQQVLSRIAKHLTTVCEPMPALRRMNRIEYEHTVQDLLGIDTPLADLLPEDGSVQGFDNVAGGLHLSAILMERYLEAADAAFDGVIRRIEPLPAETRRAVLMEQKENIEAVKKKKGGVITSQGAFVDFTPGWPPSRIDPAHPIEDGVYRCRIAVWPHHPGPHRTLSAAVFVGPLFGPGKRRFMGMYDVTGTADQPRIIEFTTRMEEAESLHILPWIYPEHVTWRDKEEPRPGIAIAWAETHGPLDQSFPSRSQTQLFGDAPTLSLVPGAGVYMRHRRGVRLHYVDSSAPRQDAERIIREFVPRAFRRPVEDALVDRFVQLTLHRLDEGRTFEQAVRAGVTAVLCSPHFLLLNQQPVVDDYTLASRLSYFLWSSMPDAELLQLAAEGKLRDSDVRHQQVERMIQDAKFERFVENFVGQWLDLRDIEFTTPDKTLYPEYDELLLRSMVAETRGFFRHLVEQDLSVLNVVDSDFTVLNQRLATHYGLPAVKGHETFRVVQLPEDSVRGGVLTHASVLKVTANGTSTSPVIRGAWVLDKISGQPPSPPPAGVPAVEPDIRGATTIREQLKLHSQDPSCARCHDRIDPPGFALEEFDVIGGHRQWYRSLGKAGQRVNKTNYRMGPNVEQGGQSADGRAFKDFQDYRRQLLEQPDRIARAMAEKLLIYGCGRPVTAADRQAVDGMLESARAQDLGLRSMLHAVTDSELFLRP
;
A
#
# COMPACT_ATOMS: atom_id res chain seq x y z
N MET A 1 8.11 51.88 -46.85
CA MET A 1 9.39 52.56 -46.54
C MET A 1 10.31 51.58 -45.80
N LYS A 2 11.64 51.73 -45.91
CA LYS A 2 12.65 50.97 -45.11
C LYS A 2 12.71 51.51 -43.66
N PRO A 3 13.22 50.71 -42.70
CA PRO A 3 14.64 50.70 -42.28
C PRO A 3 15.29 49.30 -42.51
N PHE A 4 16.60 48.97 -42.39
CA PHE A 4 17.90 49.68 -42.30
C PHE A 4 18.22 50.52 -41.03
N ARG A 5 19.35 50.32 -40.31
CA ARG A 5 20.45 49.30 -40.32
C ARG A 5 21.36 49.53 -39.08
N PHE A 6 22.48 48.80 -39.01
CA PHE A 6 23.67 48.91 -38.12
C PHE A 6 23.65 48.08 -36.81
N ALA A 7 24.76 47.47 -36.36
CA ALA A 7 25.99 46.98 -37.03
C ALA A 7 26.88 46.22 -36.02
N ARG A 8 27.73 45.29 -36.51
CA ARG A 8 29.12 45.14 -36.02
C ARG A 8 30.00 44.43 -37.07
N ARG A 9 31.31 44.64 -36.99
CA ARG A 9 32.30 44.41 -38.06
C ARG A 9 32.99 43.04 -37.95
N HIS A 10 33.55 42.58 -39.08
CA HIS A 10 34.47 41.43 -39.14
C HIS A 10 35.81 41.73 -38.46
N CYS A 11 36.47 40.69 -37.97
CA CYS A 11 37.87 40.42 -38.26
C CYS A 11 38.07 38.90 -38.27
N GLY A 12 38.75 38.35 -39.28
CA GLY A 12 38.98 36.91 -39.40
C GLY A 12 40.40 36.53 -39.01
N LEU A 13 40.60 35.29 -38.57
CA LEU A 13 41.91 34.65 -38.53
C LEU A 13 41.77 33.17 -38.89
N LEU A 14 42.75 32.66 -39.64
CA LEU A 14 42.77 31.27 -40.09
C LEU A 14 43.04 30.32 -38.91
N ALA A 15 42.32 29.20 -38.87
CA ALA A 15 42.76 28.00 -38.15
C ALA A 15 43.03 26.91 -39.18
N VAL A 16 44.30 26.49 -39.29
CA VAL A 16 44.73 25.41 -40.17
C VAL A 16 44.25 24.09 -39.58
N ALA A 17 43.41 23.36 -40.32
CA ALA A 17 43.01 22.01 -39.95
C ALA A 17 44.19 21.05 -40.21
N PHE A 18 44.85 20.60 -39.14
CA PHE A 18 45.69 19.40 -39.18
C PHE A 18 44.92 18.27 -38.49
N GLY A 19 44.52 17.27 -39.27
CA GLY A 19 43.71 16.17 -38.78
C GLY A 19 44.50 15.23 -37.87
N CYS A 20 44.07 15.10 -36.63
CA CYS A 20 44.28 13.90 -35.83
C CYS A 20 42.91 13.34 -35.46
N LEU A 21 42.31 12.65 -36.43
CA LEU A 21 41.15 11.78 -36.20
C LEU A 21 41.62 10.58 -35.39
N ILE A 22 41.68 10.73 -34.07
CA ILE A 22 41.58 9.58 -33.16
C ILE A 22 40.15 9.07 -33.32
N GLY A 23 39.99 8.07 -34.18
CA GLY A 23 38.70 7.46 -34.43
C GLY A 23 38.18 6.84 -33.14
N ILE A 24 37.09 7.39 -32.60
CA ILE A 24 36.25 6.67 -31.65
C ILE A 24 35.79 5.40 -32.39
N PRO A 25 36.12 4.19 -31.90
CA PRO A 25 35.68 2.97 -32.56
C PRO A 25 34.16 2.97 -32.69
N ASN A 26 33.65 2.53 -33.84
CA ASN A 26 32.21 2.51 -34.12
C ASN A 26 31.53 1.41 -33.28
N LEU A 27 31.29 1.71 -32.00
CA LEU A 27 30.85 0.80 -30.92
C LEU A 27 29.51 0.10 -31.20
N TRP A 28 28.79 0.50 -32.26
CA TRP A 28 27.55 -0.12 -32.72
C TRP A 28 27.73 -1.36 -33.59
N ALA A 29 28.84 -1.43 -34.34
CA ALA A 29 28.76 -1.81 -35.75
C ALA A 29 28.90 -3.31 -36.08
N ASP A 30 29.04 -4.20 -35.10
CA ASP A 30 29.32 -5.62 -35.37
C ASP A 30 28.30 -6.55 -34.68
N THR A 31 28.42 -6.79 -33.37
CA THR A 31 27.59 -7.79 -32.68
C THR A 31 26.09 -7.45 -32.61
N SER A 32 25.72 -6.18 -32.39
CA SER A 32 24.31 -5.78 -32.32
C SER A 32 23.63 -5.86 -33.70
N GLN A 33 24.34 -5.47 -34.77
CA GLN A 33 23.83 -5.62 -36.14
C GLN A 33 23.67 -7.09 -36.52
N THR A 34 24.61 -7.95 -36.11
CA THR A 34 24.50 -9.41 -36.30
C THR A 34 23.28 -9.96 -35.55
N PHE A 35 23.05 -9.59 -34.29
CA PHE A 35 21.87 -10.00 -33.53
C PHE A 35 20.56 -9.67 -34.26
N PHE A 36 20.35 -8.41 -34.66
CA PHE A 36 19.12 -8.02 -35.37
C PHE A 36 18.99 -8.69 -36.75
N ARG A 37 20.10 -8.89 -37.48
CA ARG A 37 20.10 -9.64 -38.75
C ARG A 37 19.72 -11.11 -38.59
N THR A 38 20.17 -11.76 -37.52
CA THR A 38 19.91 -13.20 -37.30
C THR A 38 18.53 -13.47 -36.72
N TYR A 39 17.96 -12.53 -35.95
CA TYR A 39 16.77 -12.79 -35.13
C TYR A 39 15.57 -11.89 -35.42
N CYS A 40 15.70 -10.81 -36.20
CA CYS A 40 14.63 -9.77 -36.26
C CYS A 40 14.32 -9.22 -37.66
N ILE A 41 15.29 -9.13 -38.56
CA ILE A 41 15.11 -8.44 -39.86
C ILE A 41 14.16 -9.19 -40.81
N ASP A 42 13.96 -10.50 -40.69
CA ASP A 42 13.04 -11.24 -41.56
C ASP A 42 11.57 -10.79 -41.39
N CYS A 43 11.19 -10.33 -40.19
CA CYS A 43 9.85 -9.78 -39.88
C CYS A 43 9.81 -8.24 -39.78
N HIS A 44 10.96 -7.59 -39.59
CA HIS A 44 11.09 -6.13 -39.41
C HIS A 44 12.15 -5.53 -40.35
N GLY A 45 12.14 -5.94 -41.61
CA GLY A 45 13.07 -5.52 -42.66
C GLY A 45 12.44 -4.58 -43.68
N ASP A 46 12.97 -4.61 -44.90
CA ASP A 46 12.42 -3.85 -46.03
C ASP A 46 11.15 -4.50 -46.62
N GLN A 47 11.14 -5.85 -46.72
CA GLN A 47 10.03 -6.64 -47.28
C GLN A 47 8.85 -6.85 -46.33
N THR A 48 9.11 -6.92 -45.01
CA THR A 48 8.12 -7.20 -43.97
C THR A 48 8.34 -6.24 -42.81
N GLN A 49 7.29 -5.56 -42.36
CA GLN A 49 7.36 -4.50 -41.34
C GLN A 49 6.27 -4.74 -40.28
N GLU A 50 6.39 -5.85 -39.54
CA GLU A 50 5.44 -6.14 -38.46
C GLU A 50 5.46 -5.03 -37.39
N ALA A 51 4.28 -4.71 -36.86
CA ALA A 51 4.06 -3.62 -35.90
C ALA A 51 4.59 -2.23 -36.36
N ASP A 52 4.60 -1.95 -37.67
CA ASP A 52 5.12 -0.73 -38.30
C ASP A 52 6.59 -0.41 -37.92
N LEU A 53 7.35 -1.44 -37.52
CA LEU A 53 8.73 -1.33 -37.06
C LEU A 53 9.72 -1.87 -38.10
N ARG A 54 10.72 -1.05 -38.45
CA ARG A 54 11.74 -1.35 -39.44
C ARG A 54 13.16 -1.25 -38.84
N LEU A 55 13.83 -2.39 -38.73
CA LEU A 55 15.10 -2.57 -38.01
C LEU A 55 16.35 -2.62 -38.92
N ASP A 56 16.21 -2.89 -40.22
CA ASP A 56 17.34 -2.92 -41.17
C ASP A 56 18.00 -1.55 -41.38
N THR A 57 17.24 -0.47 -41.22
CA THR A 57 17.70 0.92 -41.28
C THR A 57 18.03 1.54 -39.91
N LEU A 58 18.01 0.74 -38.83
CA LEU A 58 18.03 1.28 -37.47
C LEU A 58 19.40 1.86 -37.08
N ALA A 59 19.43 3.18 -36.95
CA ALA A 59 20.55 3.92 -36.39
C ALA A 59 20.68 3.67 -34.86
N PRO A 60 21.88 3.92 -34.27
CA PRO A 60 22.05 4.08 -32.83
C PRO A 60 20.89 4.86 -32.16
N PRO A 61 20.49 4.52 -30.92
CA PRO A 61 19.60 5.33 -30.12
C PRO A 61 20.09 6.77 -30.06
N THR A 62 19.12 7.64 -30.22
CA THR A 62 19.18 9.08 -30.05
C THR A 62 18.04 9.46 -29.09
N ALA A 63 18.03 10.69 -28.58
CA ALA A 63 16.88 11.17 -27.80
C ALA A 63 15.55 11.05 -28.58
N GLU A 64 15.57 11.21 -29.91
CA GLU A 64 14.40 11.08 -30.79
C GLU A 64 13.89 9.63 -30.92
N THR A 65 14.78 8.63 -30.80
CA THR A 65 14.46 7.20 -30.96
C THR A 65 14.43 6.43 -29.63
N GLN A 66 14.60 7.13 -28.50
CA GLN A 66 14.67 6.57 -27.15
C GLN A 66 13.49 5.64 -26.85
N THR A 67 12.26 6.10 -27.10
CA THR A 67 11.03 5.32 -26.82
C THR A 67 11.01 4.00 -27.60
N THR A 68 11.30 4.06 -28.91
CA THR A 68 11.37 2.87 -29.77
C THR A 68 12.42 1.88 -29.27
N TRP A 69 13.60 2.35 -28.90
CA TRP A 69 14.67 1.51 -28.38
C TRP A 69 14.37 0.90 -27.01
N LEU A 70 13.69 1.63 -26.11
CA LEU A 70 13.20 1.08 -24.85
C LEU A 70 12.16 -0.03 -25.10
N THR A 71 11.22 0.16 -26.02
CA THR A 71 10.26 -0.89 -26.41
C THR A 71 10.95 -2.12 -27.03
N ILE A 72 11.96 -1.92 -27.90
CA ILE A 72 12.76 -3.02 -28.46
C ILE A 72 13.45 -3.81 -27.34
N MET A 73 14.07 -3.13 -26.37
CA MET A 73 14.69 -3.80 -25.23
C MET A 73 13.67 -4.55 -24.38
N GLU A 74 12.50 -3.97 -24.13
CA GLU A 74 11.42 -4.56 -23.33
C GLU A 74 10.90 -5.88 -23.93
N VAL A 75 10.62 -5.91 -25.24
CA VAL A 75 10.12 -7.15 -25.90
C VAL A 75 11.20 -8.22 -26.04
N ILE A 76 12.47 -7.84 -26.20
CA ILE A 76 13.60 -8.78 -26.18
C ILE A 76 13.76 -9.34 -24.76
N ASP A 77 13.77 -8.50 -23.72
CA ASP A 77 14.01 -8.96 -22.35
C ASP A 77 12.89 -9.85 -21.81
N ARG A 78 11.64 -9.54 -22.15
CA ARG A 78 10.47 -10.40 -21.87
C ARG A 78 10.43 -11.71 -22.67
N GLN A 79 11.35 -11.90 -23.63
CA GLN A 79 11.40 -13.02 -24.56
C GLN A 79 10.13 -13.14 -25.44
N ASP A 80 9.45 -12.01 -25.67
CA ASP A 80 8.29 -11.93 -26.57
C ASP A 80 8.71 -11.98 -28.05
N MET A 81 9.95 -11.55 -28.35
CA MET A 81 10.58 -11.66 -29.67
C MET A 81 11.95 -12.35 -29.56
N PRO A 82 12.32 -13.25 -30.50
CA PRO A 82 11.53 -13.71 -31.65
C PRO A 82 10.32 -14.58 -31.24
N PRO A 83 9.25 -14.63 -32.05
CA PRO A 83 8.05 -15.40 -31.73
C PRO A 83 8.32 -16.91 -31.66
N GLN A 84 7.35 -17.68 -31.16
CA GLN A 84 7.49 -19.13 -31.04
C GLN A 84 7.51 -19.78 -32.44
N GLY A 85 8.51 -20.64 -32.68
CA GLY A 85 8.76 -21.26 -33.98
C GLY A 85 9.97 -20.70 -34.71
N GLU A 86 10.34 -19.45 -34.43
CA GLU A 86 11.51 -18.80 -35.01
C GLU A 86 12.82 -19.08 -34.24
N PRO A 87 14.01 -18.90 -34.87
CA PRO A 87 15.29 -18.98 -34.17
C PRO A 87 15.33 -18.01 -33.00
N ARG A 88 15.63 -18.50 -31.78
CA ARG A 88 15.73 -17.67 -30.57
C ARG A 88 17.19 -17.50 -30.13
N PRO A 89 17.58 -16.30 -29.65
CA PRO A 89 18.93 -16.07 -29.13
C PRO A 89 19.15 -16.81 -27.81
N THR A 90 20.40 -17.17 -27.54
CA THR A 90 20.79 -17.66 -26.21
C THR A 90 20.67 -16.57 -25.14
N GLU A 91 20.59 -16.98 -23.87
CA GLU A 91 20.61 -16.05 -22.73
C GLU A 91 21.82 -15.09 -22.81
N ALA A 92 23.01 -15.60 -23.12
CA ALA A 92 24.22 -14.81 -23.22
C ALA A 92 24.17 -13.74 -24.34
N GLU A 93 23.67 -14.09 -25.52
CA GLU A 93 23.48 -13.15 -26.63
C GLU A 93 22.44 -12.07 -26.29
N ARG A 94 21.32 -12.48 -25.66
CA ARG A 94 20.25 -11.58 -25.24
C ARG A 94 20.73 -10.59 -24.19
N GLN A 95 21.43 -11.05 -23.16
CA GLN A 95 22.05 -10.21 -22.15
C GLN A 95 23.08 -9.25 -22.77
N GLN A 96 23.90 -9.73 -23.71
CA GLN A 96 24.92 -8.91 -24.36
C GLN A 96 24.33 -7.78 -25.21
N VAL A 97 23.28 -8.04 -26.01
CA VAL A 97 22.67 -6.99 -26.83
C VAL A 97 21.93 -5.96 -25.96
N LEU A 98 21.19 -6.41 -24.94
CA LEU A 98 20.46 -5.53 -24.03
C LEU A 98 21.41 -4.61 -23.24
N SER A 99 22.49 -5.16 -22.67
CA SER A 99 23.52 -4.36 -21.98
C SER A 99 24.12 -3.28 -22.87
N ARG A 100 24.36 -3.55 -24.16
CA ARG A 100 24.91 -2.57 -25.11
C ARG A 100 23.91 -1.47 -25.50
N ILE A 101 22.63 -1.78 -25.63
CA ILE A 101 21.60 -0.76 -25.92
C ILE A 101 21.40 0.12 -24.67
N ALA A 102 21.29 -0.49 -23.49
CA ALA A 102 21.21 0.23 -22.20
C ALA A 102 22.35 1.23 -22.04
N LYS A 103 23.59 0.77 -22.23
CA LYS A 103 24.81 1.59 -22.11
C LYS A 103 24.86 2.76 -23.11
N HIS A 104 24.26 2.62 -24.28
CA HIS A 104 24.20 3.75 -25.22
C HIS A 104 23.07 4.72 -24.87
N LEU A 105 21.87 4.22 -24.53
CA LEU A 105 20.76 5.06 -24.07
C LEU A 105 21.17 5.97 -22.90
N THR A 106 21.88 5.44 -21.91
CA THR A 106 22.41 6.23 -20.78
C THR A 106 23.49 7.25 -21.17
N THR A 107 24.12 7.15 -22.34
CA THR A 107 25.07 8.16 -22.87
C THR A 107 24.45 9.19 -23.81
N VAL A 108 23.31 8.91 -24.44
CA VAL A 108 22.68 9.84 -25.43
C VAL A 108 21.39 10.51 -24.94
N CYS A 109 20.76 9.97 -23.89
CA CYS A 109 19.53 10.52 -23.33
C CYS A 109 19.85 11.10 -21.95
N GLU A 110 19.83 12.43 -21.80
CA GLU A 110 19.84 13.03 -20.47
C GLU A 110 18.55 12.61 -19.74
N PRO A 111 18.63 12.02 -18.53
CA PRO A 111 17.44 11.70 -17.75
C PRO A 111 16.80 13.02 -17.31
N MET A 112 15.66 13.36 -17.91
CA MET A 112 14.80 14.42 -17.40
C MET A 112 14.26 13.97 -16.03
N PRO A 113 14.60 14.65 -14.92
CA PRO A 113 14.17 14.22 -13.60
C PRO A 113 12.66 14.36 -13.49
N ALA A 114 11.96 13.22 -13.41
CA ALA A 114 10.51 13.21 -13.22
C ALA A 114 10.18 13.87 -11.87
N LEU A 115 9.43 14.97 -11.90
CA LEU A 115 8.99 15.68 -10.70
C LEU A 115 8.00 14.82 -9.92
N ARG A 116 8.44 14.26 -8.80
CA ARG A 116 7.67 13.41 -7.90
C ARG A 116 7.06 14.28 -6.80
N ARG A 117 5.73 14.37 -6.77
CA ARG A 117 5.02 14.82 -5.56
C ARG A 117 4.83 13.68 -4.56
N MET A 118 4.41 13.99 -3.34
CA MET A 118 3.81 13.00 -2.46
C MET A 118 2.49 12.46 -3.06
N ASN A 119 2.23 11.17 -2.88
CA ASN A 119 0.87 10.61 -3.02
C ASN A 119 -0.01 11.08 -1.84
N ARG A 120 -1.32 10.81 -1.87
CA ARG A 120 -2.28 11.27 -0.85
C ARG A 120 -1.97 10.75 0.57
N ILE A 121 -1.41 9.54 0.68
CA ILE A 121 -1.05 8.90 1.96
C ILE A 121 0.23 9.53 2.53
N GLU A 122 1.25 9.73 1.69
CA GLU A 122 2.49 10.42 2.04
C GLU A 122 2.23 11.88 2.45
N TYR A 123 1.29 12.57 1.77
CA TYR A 123 0.86 13.92 2.15
C TYR A 123 0.21 13.90 3.54
N GLU A 124 -0.75 13.01 3.79
CA GLU A 124 -1.40 12.87 5.10
C GLU A 124 -0.37 12.63 6.20
N HIS A 125 0.45 11.59 6.09
CA HIS A 125 1.47 11.25 7.07
C HIS A 125 2.47 12.40 7.32
N THR A 126 2.89 13.09 6.25
CA THR A 126 3.83 14.22 6.35
C THR A 126 3.21 15.39 7.10
N VAL A 127 1.95 15.73 6.81
CA VAL A 127 1.25 16.82 7.49
C VAL A 127 0.97 16.47 8.95
N GLN A 128 0.58 15.21 9.23
CA GLN A 128 0.41 14.68 10.59
C GLN A 128 1.70 14.77 11.40
N ASP A 129 2.84 14.32 10.86
CA ASP A 129 4.15 14.37 11.52
C ASP A 129 4.66 15.82 11.69
N LEU A 130 4.47 16.68 10.68
CA LEU A 130 4.91 18.08 10.69
C LEU A 130 4.16 18.93 11.73
N LEU A 131 2.84 18.74 11.85
CA LEU A 131 1.95 19.53 12.70
C LEU A 131 1.63 18.86 14.04
N GLY A 132 1.90 17.56 14.19
CA GLY A 132 1.55 16.80 15.39
C GLY A 132 0.04 16.61 15.54
N ILE A 133 -0.64 16.22 14.46
CA ILE A 133 -2.09 16.00 14.39
C ILE A 133 -2.40 14.59 13.90
N ASP A 134 -3.59 14.08 14.22
CA ASP A 134 -4.12 12.79 13.72
C ASP A 134 -5.33 12.96 12.79
N THR A 135 -5.46 14.14 12.15
CA THR A 135 -6.58 14.42 11.23
C THR A 135 -6.45 13.55 9.97
N PRO A 136 -7.50 12.83 9.54
CA PRO A 136 -7.53 12.18 8.23
C PRO A 136 -7.63 13.23 7.12
N LEU A 137 -6.76 13.12 6.12
CA LEU A 137 -6.60 14.05 5.00
C LEU A 137 -6.59 13.32 3.64
N ALA A 138 -6.21 12.04 3.59
CA ALA A 138 -6.07 11.30 2.34
C ALA A 138 -7.40 11.16 1.57
N ASP A 139 -8.52 11.00 2.27
CA ASP A 139 -9.86 10.93 1.68
C ASP A 139 -10.38 12.29 1.15
N LEU A 140 -9.72 13.41 1.49
CA LEU A 140 -10.00 14.73 0.91
C LEU A 140 -9.33 14.90 -0.47
N LEU A 141 -8.33 14.07 -0.77
CA LEU A 141 -7.55 14.10 -2.01
C LEU A 141 -8.07 13.04 -2.99
N PRO A 142 -8.10 13.33 -4.31
CA PRO A 142 -8.36 12.33 -5.34
C PRO A 142 -7.39 11.14 -5.27
N GLU A 143 -7.81 9.99 -5.79
CA GLU A 143 -6.94 8.82 -5.88
C GLU A 143 -5.80 9.05 -6.89
N ASP A 144 -4.62 8.52 -6.57
CA ASP A 144 -3.41 8.67 -7.37
C ASP A 144 -3.31 7.59 -8.46
N GLY A 145 -2.70 7.94 -9.59
CA GLY A 145 -2.48 7.00 -10.70
C GLY A 145 -1.35 6.01 -10.38
N SER A 146 -1.59 4.72 -10.62
CA SER A 146 -0.58 3.66 -10.45
C SER A 146 0.27 3.47 -11.71
N VAL A 147 1.59 3.34 -11.55
CA VAL A 147 2.55 3.00 -12.61
C VAL A 147 3.38 1.81 -12.17
N GLN A 148 3.45 0.77 -13.01
CA GLN A 148 4.10 -0.53 -12.72
C GLN A 148 3.64 -1.20 -11.39
N GLY A 149 2.45 -0.84 -10.91
CA GLY A 149 1.83 -1.36 -9.68
C GLY A 149 1.93 -0.43 -8.47
N PHE A 150 2.54 0.75 -8.58
CA PHE A 150 2.69 1.69 -7.46
C PHE A 150 2.15 3.10 -7.76
N ASP A 151 1.40 3.66 -6.80
CA ASP A 151 0.82 5.01 -6.83
C ASP A 151 1.79 6.10 -6.39
N ASN A 152 2.93 5.71 -5.82
CA ASN A 152 3.94 6.63 -5.33
C ASN A 152 4.96 7.03 -6.43
N VAL A 153 4.70 6.65 -7.68
CA VAL A 153 5.60 6.83 -8.84
C VAL A 153 5.29 8.13 -9.58
N ALA A 154 6.33 8.95 -9.84
CA ALA A 154 6.20 10.27 -10.46
C ALA A 154 5.37 10.30 -11.76
N GLY A 155 5.43 9.24 -12.56
CA GLY A 155 4.69 9.11 -13.82
C GLY A 155 3.16 9.05 -13.67
N GLY A 156 2.63 8.63 -12.51
CA GLY A 156 1.18 8.60 -12.22
C GLY A 156 0.70 9.78 -11.37
N LEU A 157 1.63 10.58 -10.84
CA LEU A 157 1.39 11.62 -9.84
C LEU A 157 1.18 13.01 -10.46
N HIS A 158 0.31 13.09 -11.47
CA HIS A 158 -0.01 14.34 -12.15
C HIS A 158 -0.60 15.40 -11.20
N LEU A 159 -0.44 16.68 -11.57
CA LEU A 159 -1.09 17.82 -10.93
C LEU A 159 -2.28 18.27 -11.79
N SER A 160 -3.42 18.57 -11.15
CA SER A 160 -4.60 19.14 -11.79
C SER A 160 -5.12 20.33 -10.98
N ALA A 161 -5.96 21.19 -11.59
CA ALA A 161 -6.59 22.30 -10.88
C ALA A 161 -7.45 21.81 -9.70
N ILE A 162 -8.22 20.73 -9.91
CA ILE A 162 -9.04 20.09 -8.87
C ILE A 162 -8.15 19.59 -7.72
N LEU A 163 -7.01 18.94 -8.01
CA LEU A 163 -6.09 18.50 -6.96
C LEU A 163 -5.52 19.66 -6.14
N MET A 164 -5.25 20.81 -6.77
CA MET A 164 -4.78 22.01 -6.06
C MET A 164 -5.88 22.61 -5.14
N GLU A 165 -7.15 22.61 -5.58
CA GLU A 165 -8.28 22.97 -4.72
C GLU A 165 -8.41 22.01 -3.52
N ARG A 166 -8.24 20.71 -3.75
CA ARG A 166 -8.29 19.68 -2.68
C ARG A 166 -7.12 19.79 -1.71
N TYR A 167 -5.93 20.20 -2.16
CA TYR A 167 -4.80 20.52 -1.25
C TYR A 167 -5.10 21.73 -0.36
N LEU A 168 -5.78 22.77 -0.85
CA LEU A 168 -6.22 23.90 -0.01
C LEU A 168 -7.22 23.43 1.06
N GLU A 169 -8.22 22.64 0.69
CA GLU A 169 -9.18 22.06 1.64
C GLU A 169 -8.48 21.17 2.69
N ALA A 170 -7.55 20.32 2.28
CA ALA A 170 -6.78 19.45 3.18
C ALA A 170 -5.84 20.24 4.10
N ALA A 171 -5.18 21.30 3.60
CA ALA A 171 -4.31 22.16 4.39
C ALA A 171 -5.10 22.99 5.42
N ASP A 172 -6.29 23.48 5.08
CA ASP A 172 -7.16 24.17 6.04
C ASP A 172 -7.72 23.19 7.09
N ALA A 173 -8.12 21.97 6.70
CA ALA A 173 -8.52 20.92 7.64
C ALA A 173 -7.37 20.50 8.57
N ALA A 174 -6.14 20.45 8.07
CA ALA A 174 -4.95 20.21 8.86
C ALA A 174 -4.68 21.35 9.86
N PHE A 175 -4.82 22.61 9.44
CA PHE A 175 -4.68 23.75 10.34
C PHE A 175 -5.77 23.77 11.42
N ASP A 176 -7.03 23.46 11.09
CA ASP A 176 -8.07 23.30 12.11
C ASP A 176 -7.81 22.10 13.04
N GLY A 177 -7.16 21.04 12.55
CA GLY A 177 -6.62 19.96 13.38
C GLY A 177 -5.56 20.42 14.39
N VAL A 178 -4.79 21.47 14.08
CA VAL A 178 -3.82 22.09 15.00
C VAL A 178 -4.53 22.93 16.06
N ILE A 179 -5.49 23.77 15.67
CA ILE A 179 -6.10 24.72 16.61
C ILE A 179 -7.11 24.01 17.52
N ARG A 180 -6.63 23.44 18.64
CA ARG A 180 -7.51 23.14 19.77
C ARG A 180 -8.08 24.46 20.31
N ARG A 181 -9.29 24.81 19.89
CA ARG A 181 -9.99 26.05 20.30
C ARG A 181 -10.54 26.01 21.72
N ILE A 182 -10.56 24.83 22.36
CA ILE A 182 -11.32 24.59 23.58
C ILE A 182 -10.42 23.87 24.58
N GLU A 183 -10.32 24.42 25.78
CA GLU A 183 -9.66 23.76 26.90
C GLU A 183 -10.37 22.41 27.16
N PRO A 184 -9.62 21.28 27.17
CA PRO A 184 -10.20 19.99 27.47
C PRO A 184 -10.87 20.02 28.84
N LEU A 185 -11.99 19.33 28.99
CA LEU A 185 -12.51 18.98 30.31
C LEU A 185 -11.42 18.18 31.04
N PRO A 186 -11.35 18.30 32.38
CA PRO A 186 -10.55 17.38 33.18
C PRO A 186 -10.89 15.94 32.80
N ALA A 187 -9.86 15.11 32.59
CA ALA A 187 -10.05 13.72 32.16
C ALA A 187 -11.00 12.96 33.11
N GLU A 188 -12.13 12.49 32.57
CA GLU A 188 -13.17 11.78 33.31
C GLU A 188 -13.14 10.28 32.94
N THR A 189 -13.36 9.40 33.90
CA THR A 189 -13.68 7.99 33.60
C THR A 189 -15.19 7.84 33.47
N ARG A 190 -15.65 7.66 32.22
CA ARG A 190 -17.05 7.40 31.91
C ARG A 190 -17.27 5.91 31.67
N ARG A 191 -17.99 5.27 32.60
CA ARG A 191 -18.25 3.83 32.61
C ARG A 191 -19.72 3.54 32.38
N ALA A 192 -20.01 2.67 31.41
CA ALA A 192 -21.30 2.01 31.25
C ALA A 192 -21.25 0.61 31.85
N VAL A 193 -21.94 0.38 32.96
CA VAL A 193 -22.26 -0.98 33.43
C VAL A 193 -23.46 -1.48 32.63
N LEU A 194 -23.30 -2.55 31.86
CA LEU A 194 -24.29 -2.91 30.83
C LEU A 194 -25.64 -3.33 31.43
N MET A 195 -25.63 -3.98 32.59
CA MET A 195 -26.85 -4.42 33.29
C MET A 195 -27.56 -3.31 34.08
N GLU A 196 -27.03 -2.09 34.08
CA GLU A 196 -27.72 -0.89 34.60
C GLU A 196 -28.43 -0.11 33.49
N GLN A 197 -28.09 -0.37 32.20
CA GLN A 197 -28.69 0.34 31.08
C GLN A 197 -30.09 -0.16 30.79
N LYS A 198 -31.08 0.74 30.80
CA LYS A 198 -32.50 0.42 30.59
C LYS A 198 -32.72 -0.37 29.29
N GLU A 199 -32.06 0.05 28.21
CA GLU A 199 -32.17 -0.54 26.88
C GLU A 199 -31.64 -1.98 26.83
N ASN A 200 -30.53 -2.26 27.53
CA ASN A 200 -29.96 -3.61 27.66
C ASN A 200 -30.86 -4.49 28.55
N ILE A 201 -31.32 -3.97 29.70
CA ILE A 201 -32.28 -4.65 30.57
C ILE A 201 -33.56 -4.99 29.81
N GLU A 202 -34.07 -4.06 28.98
CA GLU A 202 -35.23 -4.31 28.11
C GLU A 202 -34.92 -5.33 27.01
N ALA A 203 -33.73 -5.32 26.42
CA ALA A 203 -33.31 -6.30 25.43
C ALA A 203 -33.25 -7.71 26.03
N VAL A 204 -32.70 -7.87 27.24
CA VAL A 204 -32.69 -9.12 28.02
C VAL A 204 -34.11 -9.56 28.37
N LYS A 205 -34.95 -8.67 28.95
CA LYS A 205 -36.35 -8.99 29.29
C LYS A 205 -37.18 -9.42 28.08
N LYS A 206 -36.96 -8.79 26.92
CA LYS A 206 -37.63 -9.10 25.65
C LYS A 206 -36.90 -10.18 24.84
N LYS A 207 -35.79 -10.74 25.34
CA LYS A 207 -34.88 -11.70 24.67
C LYS A 207 -34.52 -11.32 23.22
N LYS A 208 -34.32 -10.03 22.94
CA LYS A 208 -33.91 -9.54 21.61
C LYS A 208 -32.55 -10.15 21.23
N GLY A 209 -32.41 -10.73 20.04
CA GLY A 209 -31.20 -11.47 19.64
C GLY A 209 -30.87 -12.70 20.50
N GLY A 210 -31.75 -13.07 21.43
CA GLY A 210 -31.52 -14.10 22.44
C GLY A 210 -30.55 -13.70 23.54
N VAL A 211 -30.28 -12.41 23.77
CA VAL A 211 -29.40 -11.94 24.86
C VAL A 211 -29.98 -12.25 26.24
N ILE A 212 -29.11 -12.51 27.21
CA ILE A 212 -29.48 -12.83 28.60
C ILE A 212 -28.63 -12.04 29.59
N THR A 213 -28.89 -12.23 30.89
CA THR A 213 -27.94 -11.88 31.95
C THR A 213 -27.34 -13.13 32.57
N SER A 214 -26.05 -13.06 32.92
CA SER A 214 -25.35 -14.10 33.66
C SER A 214 -24.30 -13.44 34.54
N GLN A 215 -24.23 -13.82 35.83
CA GLN A 215 -23.23 -13.33 36.79
C GLN A 215 -23.08 -11.79 36.80
N GLY A 216 -24.20 -11.05 36.65
CA GLY A 216 -24.23 -9.58 36.64
C GLY A 216 -23.84 -8.91 35.31
N ALA A 217 -23.43 -9.66 34.29
CA ALA A 217 -23.14 -9.14 32.95
C ALA A 217 -24.32 -9.26 31.98
N PHE A 218 -24.24 -8.48 30.91
CA PHE A 218 -25.03 -8.66 29.70
C PHE A 218 -24.32 -9.69 28.81
N VAL A 219 -24.99 -10.79 28.48
CA VAL A 219 -24.42 -11.81 27.61
C VAL A 219 -24.96 -11.60 26.20
N ASP A 220 -24.08 -11.18 25.31
CA ASP A 220 -24.36 -11.11 23.88
C ASP A 220 -23.90 -12.40 23.19
N PHE A 221 -24.68 -12.79 22.19
CA PHE A 221 -24.48 -14.00 21.41
C PHE A 221 -24.44 -13.73 19.91
N THR A 222 -24.91 -12.57 19.44
CA THR A 222 -25.22 -12.36 18.03
C THR A 222 -24.54 -11.09 17.53
N PRO A 223 -23.53 -11.16 16.65
CA PRO A 223 -22.80 -9.97 16.20
C PRO A 223 -23.73 -8.90 15.63
N GLY A 224 -23.69 -7.71 16.22
CA GLY A 224 -24.37 -6.51 15.75
C GLY A 224 -25.84 -6.36 16.14
N TRP A 225 -26.49 -7.35 16.78
CA TRP A 225 -27.89 -7.18 17.19
C TRP A 225 -28.37 -8.06 18.37
N PRO A 226 -28.96 -7.44 19.42
CA PRO A 226 -29.08 -6.02 19.68
C PRO A 226 -27.70 -5.42 20.04
N PRO A 227 -27.38 -4.18 19.63
CA PRO A 227 -26.12 -3.57 20.02
C PRO A 227 -26.05 -3.41 21.53
N SER A 228 -24.93 -3.82 22.13
CA SER A 228 -24.63 -3.56 23.54
C SER A 228 -24.64 -2.05 23.80
N ARG A 229 -25.64 -1.55 24.52
CA ARG A 229 -25.77 -0.12 24.81
C ARG A 229 -24.79 0.28 25.89
N ILE A 230 -23.93 1.22 25.56
CA ILE A 230 -22.89 1.74 26.44
C ILE A 230 -22.89 3.28 26.46
N ASP A 231 -24.06 3.89 26.25
CA ASP A 231 -24.26 5.33 26.17
C ASP A 231 -23.56 6.14 27.29
N PRO A 232 -23.50 5.69 28.56
CA PRO A 232 -22.75 6.38 29.61
C PRO A 232 -21.23 6.39 29.46
N ALA A 233 -20.66 5.56 28.57
CA ALA A 233 -19.23 5.51 28.25
C ALA A 233 -18.88 6.35 27.00
N HIS A 234 -19.83 7.09 26.43
CA HIS A 234 -19.55 8.00 25.33
C HIS A 234 -18.57 9.10 25.77
N PRO A 235 -17.62 9.50 24.89
CA PRO A 235 -16.63 10.52 25.19
C PRO A 235 -17.29 11.84 25.64
N ILE A 236 -16.52 12.63 26.40
CA ILE A 236 -17.03 13.83 27.07
C ILE A 236 -16.97 15.07 26.17
N GLU A 237 -16.09 15.00 25.17
CA GLU A 237 -15.84 15.89 24.04
C GLU A 237 -14.90 15.17 23.04
N ASP A 238 -14.50 15.81 21.96
CA ASP A 238 -13.50 15.27 21.03
C ASP A 238 -12.08 15.21 21.65
N GLY A 239 -11.40 14.07 21.51
CA GLY A 239 -10.03 13.89 22.01
C GLY A 239 -9.53 12.46 21.95
N VAL A 240 -8.41 12.19 22.61
CA VAL A 240 -7.78 10.88 22.73
C VAL A 240 -8.28 10.20 24.01
N TYR A 241 -8.80 8.99 23.90
CA TYR A 241 -9.34 8.23 25.03
C TYR A 241 -8.64 6.89 25.17
N ARG A 242 -8.35 6.50 26.42
CA ARG A 242 -8.10 5.11 26.76
C ARG A 242 -9.45 4.42 26.93
N CYS A 243 -9.67 3.38 26.16
CA CYS A 243 -10.89 2.57 26.16
C CYS A 243 -10.62 1.26 26.88
N ARG A 244 -11.50 0.86 27.81
CA ARG A 244 -11.39 -0.41 28.54
C ARG A 244 -12.71 -1.17 28.54
N ILE A 245 -12.66 -2.47 28.32
CA ILE A 245 -13.85 -3.34 28.24
C ILE A 245 -13.60 -4.59 29.08
N ALA A 246 -14.49 -4.90 30.02
CA ALA A 246 -14.43 -6.10 30.84
C ALA A 246 -15.33 -7.21 30.27
N VAL A 247 -14.71 -8.32 29.87
CA VAL A 247 -15.37 -9.47 29.24
C VAL A 247 -14.92 -10.81 29.82
N TRP A 248 -15.78 -11.82 29.71
CA TRP A 248 -15.42 -13.22 29.93
C TRP A 248 -16.31 -14.15 29.09
N PRO A 249 -15.88 -15.41 28.84
CA PRO A 249 -16.65 -16.32 28.01
C PRO A 249 -17.80 -16.92 28.82
N HIS A 250 -19.03 -16.82 28.30
CA HIS A 250 -20.20 -17.51 28.83
C HIS A 250 -20.40 -18.82 28.05
N HIS A 251 -20.36 -19.95 28.77
CA HIS A 251 -20.50 -21.31 28.21
C HIS A 251 -19.72 -21.56 26.89
N PRO A 252 -18.40 -21.29 26.82
CA PRO A 252 -17.63 -21.52 25.59
C PRO A 252 -17.66 -23.00 25.14
N GLY A 253 -17.70 -23.93 26.10
CA GLY A 253 -17.45 -25.34 25.85
C GLY A 253 -15.95 -25.63 25.64
N PRO A 254 -15.57 -26.90 25.44
CA PRO A 254 -14.16 -27.32 25.41
C PRO A 254 -13.40 -26.95 24.12
N HIS A 255 -14.11 -26.61 23.04
CA HIS A 255 -13.52 -26.49 21.69
C HIS A 255 -13.73 -25.13 21.01
N ARG A 256 -14.40 -24.17 21.67
CA ARG A 256 -14.63 -22.84 21.08
C ARG A 256 -13.62 -21.81 21.54
N THR A 257 -13.40 -20.84 20.67
CA THR A 257 -12.76 -19.57 21.03
C THR A 257 -13.78 -18.47 20.77
N LEU A 258 -13.94 -17.62 21.78
CA LEU A 258 -14.83 -16.48 21.75
C LEU A 258 -13.93 -15.25 21.66
N SER A 259 -14.26 -14.30 20.79
CA SER A 259 -13.48 -13.09 20.59
C SER A 259 -14.39 -11.88 20.43
N ALA A 260 -13.94 -10.71 20.85
CA ALA A 260 -14.66 -9.45 20.67
C ALA A 260 -13.99 -8.67 19.53
N ALA A 261 -14.74 -8.42 18.45
CA ALA A 261 -14.35 -7.41 17.47
C ALA A 261 -14.75 -6.04 18.02
N VAL A 262 -13.78 -5.13 18.16
CA VAL A 262 -14.03 -3.79 18.69
C VAL A 262 -13.90 -2.76 17.58
N PHE A 263 -14.89 -1.89 17.47
CA PHE A 263 -14.86 -0.73 16.58
C PHE A 263 -15.17 0.56 17.34
N VAL A 264 -14.71 1.68 16.83
CA VAL A 264 -15.11 3.03 17.28
C VAL A 264 -15.82 3.73 16.11
N GLY A 265 -16.90 4.44 16.41
CA GLY A 265 -17.64 5.20 15.39
C GLY A 265 -19.05 5.56 15.82
N PRO A 266 -19.79 6.30 14.98
CA PRO A 266 -21.16 6.69 15.29
C PRO A 266 -22.06 5.48 15.52
N LEU A 267 -22.97 5.62 16.49
CA LEU A 267 -23.91 4.56 16.84
C LEU A 267 -24.98 4.35 15.76
N PHE A 268 -25.42 5.46 15.16
CA PHE A 268 -26.37 5.55 14.05
C PHE A 268 -25.97 6.71 13.13
N GLY A 269 -26.41 6.67 11.87
CA GLY A 269 -26.18 7.75 10.89
C GLY A 269 -25.03 7.44 9.92
N PRO A 270 -24.70 8.39 9.01
CA PRO A 270 -23.58 8.25 8.10
C PRO A 270 -22.24 8.40 8.84
N GLY A 271 -21.32 7.47 8.59
CA GLY A 271 -19.95 7.49 9.13
C GLY A 271 -19.33 6.09 9.17
N LYS A 272 -18.01 6.00 8.92
CA LYS A 272 -17.28 4.72 8.92
C LYS A 272 -16.89 4.34 10.34
N ARG A 273 -17.17 3.10 10.74
CA ARG A 273 -16.66 2.54 12.01
C ARG A 273 -15.20 2.12 11.81
N ARG A 274 -14.29 2.67 12.60
CA ARG A 274 -12.86 2.32 12.62
C ARG A 274 -12.67 1.01 13.40
N PHE A 275 -12.03 0.02 12.79
CA PHE A 275 -11.70 -1.25 13.46
C PHE A 275 -10.52 -1.06 14.41
N MET A 276 -10.69 -1.39 15.69
CA MET A 276 -9.67 -1.24 16.74
C MET A 276 -8.91 -2.54 17.03
N GLY A 277 -9.51 -3.69 16.70
CA GLY A 277 -8.88 -5.00 16.90
C GLY A 277 -9.88 -6.12 17.14
N MET A 278 -9.34 -7.34 17.13
CA MET A 278 -10.02 -8.56 17.54
C MET A 278 -9.32 -9.10 18.78
N TYR A 279 -10.05 -9.29 19.87
CA TYR A 279 -9.48 -9.67 21.16
C TYR A 279 -10.09 -10.97 21.68
N ASP A 280 -9.28 -11.92 22.13
CA ASP A 280 -9.79 -13.19 22.62
C ASP A 280 -10.42 -13.05 24.00
N VAL A 281 -11.64 -13.55 24.18
CA VAL A 281 -12.38 -13.43 25.44
C VAL A 281 -12.00 -14.58 26.38
N THR A 282 -11.20 -14.24 27.39
CA THR A 282 -10.70 -15.14 28.44
C THR A 282 -11.14 -14.66 29.83
N GLY A 283 -10.67 -15.30 30.89
CA GLY A 283 -11.03 -14.94 32.28
C GLY A 283 -12.35 -15.57 32.77
N THR A 284 -12.87 -15.03 33.87
CA THR A 284 -14.12 -15.45 34.53
C THR A 284 -14.91 -14.23 35.00
N ALA A 285 -16.10 -14.40 35.59
CA ALA A 285 -16.84 -13.27 36.18
C ALA A 285 -16.09 -12.60 37.35
N ASP A 286 -15.36 -13.38 38.15
CA ASP A 286 -14.58 -12.88 39.29
C ASP A 286 -13.24 -12.24 38.85
N GLN A 287 -12.70 -12.67 37.70
CA GLN A 287 -11.48 -12.17 37.08
C GLN A 287 -11.70 -11.96 35.57
N PRO A 288 -12.44 -10.92 35.17
CA PRO A 288 -12.74 -10.66 33.78
C PRO A 288 -11.47 -10.24 33.03
N ARG A 289 -11.35 -10.64 31.76
CA ARG A 289 -10.34 -10.07 30.88
C ARG A 289 -10.68 -8.60 30.65
N ILE A 290 -9.69 -7.73 30.83
CA ILE A 290 -9.74 -6.34 30.40
C ILE A 290 -9.11 -6.24 29.02
N ILE A 291 -9.89 -5.82 28.03
CA ILE A 291 -9.39 -5.33 26.75
C ILE A 291 -9.09 -3.85 26.92
N GLU A 292 -7.89 -3.40 26.57
CA GLU A 292 -7.45 -2.01 26.70
C GLU A 292 -6.75 -1.55 25.41
N PHE A 293 -7.12 -0.37 24.92
CA PHE A 293 -6.49 0.31 23.78
C PHE A 293 -6.71 1.83 23.90
N THR A 294 -5.96 2.61 23.11
CA THR A 294 -6.09 4.08 23.05
C THR A 294 -6.44 4.49 21.63
N THR A 295 -7.36 5.43 21.47
CA THR A 295 -7.79 5.94 20.15
C THR A 295 -8.35 7.36 20.25
N ARG A 296 -8.38 8.09 19.14
CA ARG A 296 -9.13 9.34 19.03
C ARG A 296 -10.62 9.03 18.88
N MET A 297 -11.46 9.75 19.62
CA MET A 297 -12.92 9.67 19.58
C MET A 297 -13.55 11.07 19.49
N GLU A 298 -14.65 11.18 18.75
CA GLU A 298 -15.52 12.37 18.69
C GLU A 298 -16.73 12.22 19.65
N GLU A 299 -17.35 13.32 20.11
CA GLU A 299 -18.49 13.32 21.05
C GLU A 299 -19.65 12.39 20.63
N ALA A 300 -19.84 12.21 19.32
CA ALA A 300 -20.91 11.39 18.73
C ALA A 300 -20.58 9.88 18.63
N GLU A 301 -19.35 9.48 18.92
CA GLU A 301 -18.88 8.10 18.74
C GLU A 301 -19.10 7.22 19.96
N SER A 302 -19.14 5.91 19.71
CA SER A 302 -19.32 4.88 20.72
C SER A 302 -18.38 3.70 20.45
N LEU A 303 -18.12 2.88 21.46
CA LEU A 303 -17.44 1.60 21.28
C LEU A 303 -18.47 0.55 20.85
N HIS A 304 -18.18 -0.19 19.79
CA HIS A 304 -19.01 -1.28 19.28
C HIS A 304 -18.32 -2.59 19.60
N ILE A 305 -18.88 -3.35 20.52
CA ILE A 305 -18.39 -4.67 20.92
C ILE A 305 -19.23 -5.70 20.19
N LEU A 306 -18.65 -6.37 19.19
CA LEU A 306 -19.34 -7.38 18.41
C LEU A 306 -18.84 -8.78 18.79
N PRO A 307 -19.70 -9.66 19.33
CA PRO A 307 -19.27 -11.01 19.68
C PRO A 307 -18.98 -11.87 18.46
N TRP A 308 -17.82 -12.54 18.48
CA TRP A 308 -17.39 -13.56 17.54
C TRP A 308 -17.29 -14.91 18.26
N ILE A 309 -17.94 -15.92 17.71
CA ILE A 309 -18.00 -17.28 18.27
C ILE A 309 -17.44 -18.23 17.22
N TYR A 310 -16.37 -18.96 17.55
CA TYR A 310 -15.66 -19.82 16.63
C TYR A 310 -15.52 -21.25 17.17
N PRO A 311 -15.63 -22.33 16.36
CA PRO A 311 -15.87 -22.35 14.90
C PRO A 311 -17.34 -22.33 14.48
N GLU A 312 -18.26 -22.89 15.28
CA GLU A 312 -19.70 -22.93 14.97
C GLU A 312 -20.50 -22.04 15.94
N HIS A 313 -21.36 -21.19 15.38
CA HIS A 313 -22.31 -20.37 16.12
C HIS A 313 -23.54 -21.19 16.52
N VAL A 314 -23.71 -21.44 17.82
CA VAL A 314 -24.91 -22.13 18.34
C VAL A 314 -26.11 -21.19 18.29
N THR A 315 -27.21 -21.68 17.74
CA THR A 315 -28.46 -20.94 17.53
C THR A 315 -29.53 -21.35 18.56
N TRP A 316 -30.68 -20.68 18.54
CA TRP A 316 -31.83 -21.08 19.35
C TRP A 316 -32.48 -22.41 18.92
N ARG A 317 -32.02 -23.02 17.82
CA ARG A 317 -32.51 -24.32 17.33
C ARG A 317 -31.80 -25.50 18.00
N ASP A 318 -30.61 -25.27 18.52
CA ASP A 318 -29.70 -26.27 19.06
C ASP A 318 -30.02 -26.49 20.56
N LYS A 319 -31.21 -27.05 20.81
CA LYS A 319 -31.86 -27.08 22.14
C LYS A 319 -31.08 -27.81 23.26
N GLU A 320 -30.10 -28.62 22.90
CA GLU A 320 -29.39 -29.52 23.81
C GLU A 320 -28.01 -28.98 24.22
N GLU A 321 -27.51 -27.91 23.57
CA GLU A 321 -26.23 -27.29 23.91
C GLU A 321 -26.43 -25.90 24.55
N PRO A 322 -25.78 -25.59 25.69
CA PRO A 322 -25.74 -24.23 26.22
C PRO A 322 -25.14 -23.25 25.21
N ARG A 323 -25.88 -22.18 24.88
CA ARG A 323 -25.43 -21.19 23.88
C ARG A 323 -24.14 -20.51 24.39
N PRO A 324 -23.03 -20.52 23.62
CA PRO A 324 -21.81 -19.80 23.94
C PRO A 324 -22.01 -18.33 23.60
N GLY A 325 -21.64 -17.43 24.50
CA GLY A 325 -21.76 -15.98 24.31
C GLY A 325 -20.66 -15.23 25.05
N ILE A 326 -20.54 -13.94 24.78
CA ILE A 326 -19.58 -13.07 25.47
C ILE A 326 -20.34 -12.31 26.54
N ALA A 327 -19.97 -12.57 27.80
CA ALA A 327 -20.42 -11.77 28.91
C ALA A 327 -19.62 -10.45 28.91
N ILE A 328 -20.33 -9.34 28.86
CA ILE A 328 -19.79 -7.99 28.89
C ILE A 328 -20.36 -7.33 30.15
N ALA A 329 -19.51 -7.04 31.14
CA ALA A 329 -19.94 -6.42 32.39
C ALA A 329 -20.00 -4.90 32.28
N TRP A 330 -18.90 -4.30 31.81
CA TRP A 330 -18.79 -2.87 31.62
C TRP A 330 -17.86 -2.53 30.46
N ALA A 331 -18.12 -1.37 29.86
CA ALA A 331 -17.19 -0.67 28.99
C ALA A 331 -16.97 0.74 29.55
N GLU A 332 -15.78 1.28 29.39
CA GLU A 332 -15.48 2.65 29.80
C GLU A 332 -14.51 3.34 28.85
N THR A 333 -14.59 4.67 28.87
CA THR A 333 -13.60 5.58 28.29
C THR A 333 -12.99 6.40 29.42
N HIS A 334 -11.70 6.68 29.32
CA HIS A 334 -11.00 7.60 30.21
C HIS A 334 -10.23 8.62 29.39
N GLY A 335 -10.61 9.89 29.51
CA GLY A 335 -10.05 10.98 28.73
C GLY A 335 -10.91 12.27 28.77
N PRO A 336 -10.61 13.26 27.92
CA PRO A 336 -9.52 13.25 26.93
C PRO A 336 -8.15 13.18 27.61
N LEU A 337 -7.20 12.44 27.04
CA LEU A 337 -5.83 12.27 27.55
C LEU A 337 -4.88 13.37 27.06
N ASP A 338 -5.24 13.99 25.95
CA ASP A 338 -4.70 15.20 25.35
C ASP A 338 -5.08 16.46 26.17
N GLN A 339 -4.77 16.42 27.47
CA GLN A 339 -5.06 17.45 28.48
C GLN A 339 -4.24 18.75 28.32
N SER A 340 -3.21 18.75 27.47
CA SER A 340 -2.39 19.94 27.21
C SER A 340 -3.22 21.06 26.58
N PHE A 341 -3.19 22.26 27.18
CA PHE A 341 -3.77 23.47 26.62
C PHE A 341 -2.81 24.67 26.84
N PRO A 342 -2.12 25.20 25.81
CA PRO A 342 -2.17 24.81 24.39
C PRO A 342 -1.88 23.32 24.14
N SER A 343 -2.46 22.78 23.07
CA SER A 343 -2.20 21.39 22.65
C SER A 343 -0.76 21.22 22.16
N ARG A 344 -0.26 19.98 22.17
CA ARG A 344 1.03 19.64 21.55
C ARG A 344 1.14 20.20 20.12
N SER A 345 0.08 20.08 19.33
CA SER A 345 0.02 20.59 17.95
C SER A 345 0.13 22.11 17.89
N GLN A 346 -0.53 22.84 18.81
CA GLN A 346 -0.42 24.29 18.92
C GLN A 346 1.01 24.70 19.29
N THR A 347 1.61 24.11 20.32
CA THR A 347 3.01 24.37 20.69
C THR A 347 3.98 24.02 19.54
N GLN A 348 3.71 22.94 18.79
CA GLN A 348 4.55 22.50 17.66
C GLN A 348 4.51 23.43 16.43
N LEU A 349 3.44 24.23 16.28
CA LEU A 349 3.31 25.23 15.21
C LEU A 349 3.67 26.65 15.67
N PHE A 350 3.12 27.12 16.79
CA PHE A 350 3.28 28.51 17.24
C PHE A 350 4.56 28.73 18.08
N GLY A 351 5.08 27.67 18.70
CA GLY A 351 6.18 27.73 19.66
C GLY A 351 5.79 28.39 20.99
N ASP A 352 6.73 28.37 21.94
CA ASP A 352 6.58 29.01 23.24
C ASP A 352 7.20 30.42 23.21
N ALA A 353 6.37 31.45 23.00
CA ALA A 353 6.79 32.85 23.04
C ALA A 353 5.95 33.65 24.06
N PRO A 354 6.57 34.53 24.88
CA PRO A 354 5.85 35.29 25.92
C PRO A 354 4.90 36.35 25.36
N THR A 355 4.99 36.64 24.07
CA THR A 355 4.10 37.53 23.29
C THR A 355 2.85 36.82 22.79
N LEU A 356 2.82 35.48 22.79
CA LEU A 356 1.68 34.68 22.40
C LEU A 356 0.74 34.44 23.59
N SER A 357 -0.56 34.48 23.33
CA SER A 357 -1.58 34.18 24.33
C SER A 357 -2.78 33.47 23.69
N LEU A 358 -3.41 32.56 24.45
CA LEU A 358 -4.71 32.02 24.10
C LEU A 358 -5.78 33.00 24.58
N VAL A 359 -6.36 33.76 23.64
CA VAL A 359 -7.38 34.76 23.97
C VAL A 359 -8.77 34.13 23.92
N PRO A 360 -9.55 34.21 25.01
CA PRO A 360 -10.90 33.66 25.04
C PRO A 360 -11.87 34.51 24.21
N GLY A 361 -12.32 33.97 23.08
CA GLY A 361 -13.33 34.56 22.21
C GLY A 361 -14.77 34.36 22.68
N ALA A 362 -15.71 34.34 21.72
CA ALA A 362 -17.13 34.24 21.99
C ALA A 362 -17.50 32.95 22.75
N GLY A 363 -18.42 33.08 23.69
CA GLY A 363 -19.01 31.94 24.39
C GLY A 363 -19.95 31.17 23.47
N VAL A 364 -19.61 29.92 23.16
CA VAL A 364 -20.48 28.99 22.42
C VAL A 364 -21.31 28.12 23.37
N TYR A 365 -22.44 27.64 22.87
CA TYR A 365 -23.23 26.61 23.51
C TYR A 365 -22.76 25.25 23.02
N MET A 366 -22.28 24.39 23.92
CA MET A 366 -22.09 22.98 23.67
C MET A 366 -23.15 22.19 24.43
N ARG A 367 -23.43 20.97 23.95
CA ARG A 367 -24.43 20.07 24.52
C ARG A 367 -24.27 19.88 26.04
N HIS A 368 -23.03 19.81 26.51
CA HIS A 368 -22.67 19.53 27.90
C HIS A 368 -22.03 20.71 28.66
N ARG A 369 -21.74 21.84 27.98
CA ARG A 369 -21.11 23.01 28.59
C ARG A 369 -21.74 24.31 28.05
N ARG A 370 -22.21 25.19 28.92
CA ARG A 370 -22.75 26.51 28.55
C ARG A 370 -21.68 27.59 28.70
N GLY A 371 -21.49 28.42 27.67
CA GLY A 371 -20.57 29.55 27.72
C GLY A 371 -19.09 29.17 27.58
N VAL A 372 -18.80 28.03 26.95
CA VAL A 372 -17.42 27.64 26.61
C VAL A 372 -16.86 28.69 25.68
N ARG A 373 -15.69 29.24 26.00
CA ARG A 373 -15.06 30.24 25.14
C ARG A 373 -14.18 29.53 24.13
N LEU A 374 -14.44 29.79 22.85
CA LEU A 374 -13.50 29.42 21.79
C LEU A 374 -12.27 30.31 21.94
N HIS A 375 -11.16 29.73 22.35
CA HIS A 375 -9.87 30.38 22.34
C HIS A 375 -9.33 30.40 20.91
N TYR A 376 -8.64 31.49 20.60
CA TYR A 376 -7.81 31.64 19.41
C TYR A 376 -6.41 32.04 19.86
N VAL A 377 -5.40 31.76 19.04
CA VAL A 377 -4.05 32.24 19.31
C VAL A 377 -3.97 33.71 18.89
N ASP A 378 -3.53 34.57 19.80
CA ASP A 378 -3.27 35.99 19.52
C ASP A 378 -1.84 36.36 19.96
N SER A 379 -1.33 37.47 19.42
CA SER A 379 0.02 37.95 19.71
C SER A 379 0.01 39.44 20.06
N SER A 380 0.73 39.81 21.11
CA SER A 380 1.02 41.22 21.41
C SER A 380 2.08 41.83 20.47
N ALA A 381 2.72 41.02 19.63
CA ALA A 381 3.73 41.41 18.66
C ALA A 381 3.48 40.72 17.29
N PRO A 382 2.28 40.88 16.69
CA PRO A 382 1.76 39.94 15.71
C PRO A 382 2.58 39.83 14.43
N ARG A 383 3.25 40.91 13.99
CA ARG A 383 4.18 40.84 12.86
C ARG A 383 5.44 40.03 13.19
N GLN A 384 5.99 40.18 14.39
CA GLN A 384 7.23 39.51 14.81
C GLN A 384 7.01 38.01 15.03
N ASP A 385 5.92 37.63 15.71
CA ASP A 385 5.57 36.23 15.91
C ASP A 385 5.18 35.54 14.59
N ALA A 386 4.41 36.21 13.72
CA ALA A 386 4.02 35.62 12.43
C ALA A 386 5.24 35.41 11.52
N GLU A 387 6.18 36.35 11.49
CA GLU A 387 7.45 36.19 10.80
C GLU A 387 8.26 35.03 11.38
N ARG A 388 8.44 34.97 12.71
CA ARG A 388 9.16 33.89 13.39
C ARG A 388 8.57 32.52 13.05
N ILE A 389 7.27 32.33 13.24
CA ILE A 389 6.57 31.06 12.99
C ILE A 389 6.79 30.61 11.55
N ILE A 390 6.63 31.49 10.57
CA ILE A 390 6.79 31.11 9.15
C ILE A 390 8.26 30.83 8.83
N ARG A 391 9.22 31.58 9.40
CA ARG A 391 10.67 31.30 9.25
C ARG A 391 11.08 29.96 9.88
N GLU A 392 10.48 29.56 11.00
CA GLU A 392 10.71 28.27 11.65
C GLU A 392 10.00 27.10 10.95
N PHE A 393 8.79 27.36 10.42
CA PHE A 393 7.95 26.35 9.77
C PHE A 393 8.44 25.96 8.37
N VAL A 394 8.85 26.93 7.55
CA VAL A 394 9.22 26.71 6.14
C VAL A 394 10.36 25.69 5.96
N PRO A 395 11.50 25.76 6.67
CA PRO A 395 12.57 24.77 6.54
C PRO A 395 12.18 23.37 7.00
N ARG A 396 11.34 23.25 8.04
CA ARG A 396 10.79 21.98 8.53
C ARG A 396 9.85 21.36 7.48
N ALA A 397 8.95 22.16 6.93
CA ALA A 397 7.99 21.73 5.91
C ALA A 397 8.70 21.31 4.60
N PHE A 398 9.69 22.07 4.13
CA PHE A 398 10.45 21.77 2.92
C PHE A 398 11.59 20.77 3.15
N ARG A 399 11.76 20.29 4.40
CA ARG A 399 12.71 19.23 4.81
C ARG A 399 14.18 19.57 4.50
N ARG A 400 14.53 20.86 4.48
CA ARG A 400 15.87 21.37 4.14
C ARG A 400 16.06 22.85 4.53
N PRO A 401 17.29 23.38 4.61
CA PRO A 401 17.56 24.82 4.65
C PRO A 401 16.99 25.53 3.42
N VAL A 402 16.42 26.72 3.63
CA VAL A 402 15.73 27.49 2.59
C VAL A 402 16.33 28.89 2.54
N GLU A 403 16.57 29.42 1.34
CA GLU A 403 17.05 30.78 1.15
C GLU A 403 16.06 31.81 1.73
N ASP A 404 16.56 32.82 2.44
CA ASP A 404 15.73 33.88 3.04
C ASP A 404 14.77 34.51 2.02
N ALA A 405 15.22 34.75 0.78
CA ALA A 405 14.40 35.34 -0.28
C ALA A 405 13.21 34.46 -0.76
N LEU A 406 13.20 33.16 -0.43
CA LEU A 406 12.07 32.27 -0.63
C LEU A 406 11.18 32.20 0.62
N VAL A 407 11.77 32.11 1.81
CA VAL A 407 11.05 32.19 3.09
C VAL A 407 10.26 33.51 3.20
N ASP A 408 10.89 34.61 2.82
CA ASP A 408 10.33 35.96 2.77
C ASP A 408 9.05 36.04 1.96
N ARG A 409 8.85 35.20 0.93
CA ARG A 409 7.59 35.22 0.15
C ARG A 409 6.39 34.76 0.98
N PHE A 410 6.59 33.75 1.82
CA PHE A 410 5.57 33.24 2.74
C PHE A 410 5.39 34.20 3.94
N VAL A 411 6.48 34.78 4.44
CA VAL A 411 6.43 35.83 5.47
C VAL A 411 5.64 37.04 4.96
N GLN A 412 5.96 37.59 3.78
CA GLN A 412 5.26 38.75 3.23
C GLN A 412 3.78 38.45 2.90
N LEU A 413 3.45 37.25 2.42
CA LEU A 413 2.05 36.82 2.28
C LEU A 413 1.31 36.86 3.63
N THR A 414 1.95 36.35 4.68
CA THR A 414 1.40 36.31 6.05
C THR A 414 1.24 37.71 6.63
N LEU A 415 2.27 38.55 6.55
CA LEU A 415 2.24 39.94 7.01
C LEU A 415 1.22 40.78 6.23
N HIS A 416 1.07 40.56 4.93
CA HIS A 416 0.06 41.25 4.13
C HIS A 416 -1.38 40.94 4.59
N ARG A 417 -1.66 39.73 5.09
CA ARG A 417 -2.97 39.43 5.71
C ARG A 417 -3.21 40.23 7.00
N LEU A 418 -2.17 40.49 7.80
CA LEU A 418 -2.28 41.41 8.94
C LEU A 418 -2.58 42.84 8.48
N ASP A 419 -1.95 43.28 7.39
CA ASP A 419 -2.17 44.61 6.80
C ASP A 419 -3.60 44.78 6.22
N GLU A 420 -4.20 43.70 5.72
CA GLU A 420 -5.63 43.62 5.36
C GLU A 420 -6.58 43.60 6.58
N GLY A 421 -6.06 43.63 7.81
CA GLY A 421 -6.85 43.60 9.04
C GLY A 421 -7.35 42.21 9.46
N ARG A 422 -6.73 41.13 8.98
CA ARG A 422 -7.00 39.77 9.48
C ARG A 422 -6.43 39.58 10.89
N THR A 423 -7.02 38.65 11.65
CA THR A 423 -6.47 38.29 12.97
C THR A 423 -5.12 37.58 12.83
N PHE A 424 -4.34 37.54 13.92
CA PHE A 424 -3.06 36.84 13.97
C PHE A 424 -3.17 35.38 13.46
N GLU A 425 -4.12 34.61 14.01
CA GLU A 425 -4.36 33.22 13.59
C GLU A 425 -4.75 33.10 12.11
N GLN A 426 -5.57 34.02 11.57
CA GLN A 426 -5.97 34.02 10.16
C GLN A 426 -4.80 34.33 9.22
N ALA A 427 -3.90 35.22 9.63
CA ALA A 427 -2.68 35.51 8.88
C ALA A 427 -1.75 34.29 8.86
N VAL A 428 -1.45 33.71 10.03
CA VAL A 428 -0.60 32.51 10.15
C VAL A 428 -1.19 31.33 9.38
N ARG A 429 -2.52 31.13 9.41
CA ARG A 429 -3.21 30.14 8.56
C ARG A 429 -2.89 30.34 7.08
N ALA A 430 -3.07 31.55 6.55
CA ALA A 430 -2.80 31.82 5.14
C ALA A 430 -1.34 31.53 4.76
N GLY A 431 -0.39 31.80 5.66
CA GLY A 431 1.01 31.43 5.50
C GLY A 431 1.23 29.91 5.47
N VAL A 432 0.73 29.19 6.49
CA VAL A 432 0.86 27.73 6.62
C VAL A 432 0.18 27.00 5.46
N THR A 433 -1.07 27.34 5.12
CA THR A 433 -1.80 26.78 3.98
C THR A 433 -1.04 27.01 2.67
N ALA A 434 -0.45 28.19 2.45
CA ALA A 434 0.37 28.45 1.27
C ALA A 434 1.68 27.65 1.24
N VAL A 435 2.29 27.37 2.39
CA VAL A 435 3.47 26.48 2.50
C VAL A 435 3.07 25.03 2.18
N LEU A 436 1.97 24.53 2.75
CA LEU A 436 1.48 23.15 2.54
C LEU A 436 0.97 22.89 1.10
N CYS A 437 0.59 23.94 0.37
CA CYS A 437 0.25 23.84 -1.07
C CYS A 437 1.42 24.22 -2.00
N SER A 438 2.60 24.55 -1.45
CA SER A 438 3.75 24.96 -2.24
C SER A 438 4.38 23.78 -2.99
N PRO A 439 4.87 23.95 -4.23
CA PRO A 439 5.74 22.96 -4.89
C PRO A 439 6.98 22.57 -4.07
N HIS A 440 7.44 23.39 -3.12
CA HIS A 440 8.54 23.03 -2.23
C HIS A 440 8.14 22.11 -1.07
N PHE A 441 6.85 22.07 -0.72
CA PHE A 441 6.31 21.08 0.21
C PHE A 441 5.83 19.82 -0.53
N LEU A 442 5.06 20.01 -1.60
CA LEU A 442 4.42 18.92 -2.34
C LEU A 442 5.42 18.02 -3.08
N LEU A 443 6.51 18.59 -3.64
CA LEU A 443 7.52 17.84 -4.38
C LEU A 443 8.63 17.29 -3.47
N LEU A 444 9.06 16.07 -3.78
CA LEU A 444 10.15 15.37 -3.10
C LEU A 444 11.48 15.49 -3.85
N ASN A 445 11.42 15.83 -5.14
CA ASN A 445 12.55 16.29 -5.94
C ASN A 445 12.12 17.50 -6.80
N GLN A 446 13.02 18.49 -6.91
CA GLN A 446 12.82 19.68 -7.74
C GLN A 446 13.94 19.89 -8.77
N GLN A 447 15.03 19.15 -8.62
CA GLN A 447 16.25 19.24 -9.42
C GLN A 447 16.77 17.82 -9.66
N PRO A 448 17.57 17.59 -10.71
CA PRO A 448 18.24 16.29 -10.90
C PRO A 448 19.36 16.06 -9.86
N VAL A 449 19.89 17.14 -9.28
CA VAL A 449 20.96 17.05 -8.27
C VAL A 449 20.42 16.46 -6.97
N VAL A 450 20.93 15.29 -6.62
CA VAL A 450 20.66 14.63 -5.33
C VAL A 450 21.66 15.15 -4.31
N ASP A 451 21.19 16.01 -3.41
CA ASP A 451 21.90 16.38 -2.19
C ASP A 451 21.47 15.49 -1.00
N ASP A 452 22.15 15.63 0.13
CA ASP A 452 21.92 14.77 1.28
C ASP A 452 20.53 15.00 1.93
N TYR A 453 19.93 16.19 1.78
CA TYR A 453 18.51 16.42 2.16
C TYR A 453 17.53 15.66 1.27
N THR A 454 17.86 15.51 -0.02
CA THR A 454 17.12 14.64 -0.93
C THR A 454 17.30 13.17 -0.54
N LEU A 455 18.49 12.74 -0.11
CA LEU A 455 18.71 11.38 0.41
C LEU A 455 17.94 11.12 1.72
N ALA A 456 17.96 12.04 2.68
CA ALA A 456 17.17 11.96 3.90
C ALA A 456 15.68 11.78 3.61
N SER A 457 15.15 12.58 2.66
CA SER A 457 13.77 12.44 2.22
C SER A 457 13.53 11.10 1.52
N ARG A 458 14.40 10.63 0.63
CA ARG A 458 14.22 9.31 -0.01
C ARG A 458 14.18 8.17 1.00
N LEU A 459 15.07 8.17 1.99
CA LEU A 459 15.05 7.19 3.09
C LEU A 459 13.71 7.23 3.84
N SER A 460 13.25 8.43 4.24
CA SER A 460 12.02 8.59 5.02
C SER A 460 10.74 8.24 4.26
N TYR A 461 10.62 8.61 2.98
CA TYR A 461 9.47 8.23 2.16
C TYR A 461 9.51 6.74 1.78
N PHE A 462 10.70 6.15 1.59
CA PHE A 462 10.84 4.72 1.37
C PHE A 462 10.39 3.90 2.59
N LEU A 463 10.96 4.13 3.77
CA LEU A 463 10.75 3.24 4.93
C LEU A 463 9.63 3.67 5.89
N TRP A 464 9.23 4.95 5.89
CA TRP A 464 8.19 5.49 6.78
C TRP A 464 7.03 6.20 6.06
N SER A 465 7.08 6.32 4.73
CA SER A 465 6.05 7.02 3.92
C SER A 465 5.72 8.44 4.45
N SER A 466 6.74 9.16 4.95
CA SER A 466 6.60 10.47 5.60
C SER A 466 7.92 11.26 5.54
N MET A 467 7.96 12.47 6.10
CA MET A 467 9.15 13.32 6.20
C MET A 467 10.27 12.72 7.07
N PRO A 468 11.54 13.10 6.83
CA PRO A 468 12.66 12.70 7.68
C PRO A 468 12.54 13.33 9.07
N ASP A 469 13.08 12.63 10.07
CA ASP A 469 13.19 13.11 11.43
C ASP A 469 14.40 14.04 11.63
N ALA A 470 14.56 14.56 12.84
CA ALA A 470 15.66 15.46 13.19
C ALA A 470 17.04 14.80 13.02
N GLU A 471 17.16 13.48 13.24
CA GLU A 471 18.41 12.74 13.07
C GLU A 471 18.82 12.66 11.60
N LEU A 472 17.91 12.26 10.71
CA LEU A 472 18.16 12.24 9.26
C LEU A 472 18.45 13.63 8.71
N LEU A 473 17.74 14.68 9.17
CA LEU A 473 18.00 16.06 8.75
C LEU A 473 19.34 16.59 9.25
N GLN A 474 19.80 16.17 10.43
CA GLN A 474 21.12 16.52 10.96
C GLN A 474 22.23 15.80 10.19
N LEU A 475 22.08 14.50 9.91
CA LEU A 475 23.03 13.75 9.07
C LEU A 475 23.12 14.32 7.64
N ALA A 476 22.00 14.84 7.11
CA ALA A 476 21.98 15.56 5.85
C ALA A 476 22.74 16.89 5.91
N ALA A 477 22.56 17.67 6.99
CA ALA A 477 23.30 18.91 7.21
C ALA A 477 24.82 18.69 7.34
N GLU A 478 25.21 17.54 7.87
CA GLU A 478 26.62 17.13 8.02
C GLU A 478 27.21 16.48 6.75
N GLY A 479 26.41 16.26 5.69
CA GLY A 479 26.85 15.64 4.44
C GLY A 479 27.23 14.16 4.57
N LYS A 480 26.66 13.46 5.57
CA LYS A 480 27.03 12.08 5.94
C LYS A 480 26.20 11.01 5.23
N LEU A 481 25.06 11.34 4.61
CA LEU A 481 24.16 10.33 4.04
C LEU A 481 24.66 9.73 2.72
N ARG A 482 25.79 10.23 2.20
CA ARG A 482 26.54 9.58 1.11
C ARG A 482 27.36 8.37 1.55
N ASP A 483 27.69 8.27 2.82
CA ASP A 483 28.34 7.09 3.39
C ASP A 483 27.34 5.92 3.48
N SER A 484 27.72 4.74 2.98
CA SER A 484 26.90 3.53 3.04
C SER A 484 26.66 3.09 4.48
N ASP A 485 27.69 3.15 5.33
CA ASP A 485 27.63 2.63 6.69
C ASP A 485 26.66 3.48 7.54
N VAL A 486 26.61 4.79 7.27
CA VAL A 486 25.64 5.72 7.86
C VAL A 486 24.22 5.42 7.36
N ARG A 487 24.03 5.19 6.05
CA ARG A 487 22.69 4.81 5.52
C ARG A 487 22.20 3.51 6.12
N HIS A 488 23.04 2.46 6.18
CA HIS A 488 22.66 1.15 6.72
C HIS A 488 22.25 1.24 8.19
N GLN A 489 22.99 2.01 9.00
CA GLN A 489 22.60 2.28 10.40
C GLN A 489 21.22 2.96 10.50
N GLN A 490 20.92 3.89 9.60
CA GLN A 490 19.60 4.53 9.54
C GLN A 490 18.51 3.56 9.06
N VAL A 491 18.77 2.71 8.06
CA VAL A 491 17.82 1.68 7.61
C VAL A 491 17.45 0.74 8.75
N GLU A 492 18.42 0.21 9.51
CA GLU A 492 18.14 -0.65 10.67
C GLU A 492 17.33 0.08 11.75
N ARG A 493 17.70 1.32 12.09
CA ARG A 493 16.94 2.17 13.04
C ARG A 493 15.50 2.37 12.58
N MET A 494 15.30 2.61 11.29
CA MET A 494 13.99 2.89 10.70
C MET A 494 13.10 1.64 10.60
N ILE A 495 13.66 0.46 10.38
CA ILE A 495 12.94 -0.84 10.40
C ILE A 495 12.44 -1.17 11.82
N GLN A 496 13.20 -0.79 12.84
CA GLN A 496 12.85 -1.01 14.25
C GLN A 496 11.82 0.01 14.79
N ASP A 497 11.57 1.12 14.08
CA ASP A 497 10.58 2.12 14.47
C ASP A 497 9.14 1.68 14.13
N ALA A 498 8.16 2.09 14.94
CA ALA A 498 6.75 1.79 14.71
C ALA A 498 6.24 2.31 13.35
N LYS A 499 6.83 3.39 12.81
CA LYS A 499 6.52 3.92 11.48
C LYS A 499 6.86 2.97 10.33
N PHE A 500 7.68 1.93 10.56
CA PHE A 500 7.95 0.92 9.53
C PHE A 500 6.69 0.17 9.07
N GLU A 501 5.65 0.09 9.91
CA GLU A 501 4.37 -0.49 9.49
C GLU A 501 3.76 0.30 8.30
N ARG A 502 4.00 1.62 8.18
CA ARG A 502 3.57 2.40 7.01
C ARG A 502 4.19 1.90 5.72
N PHE A 503 5.46 1.44 5.73
CA PHE A 503 6.07 0.79 4.57
C PHE A 503 5.42 -0.57 4.30
N VAL A 504 5.27 -1.42 5.31
CA VAL A 504 4.63 -2.74 5.16
C VAL A 504 3.22 -2.61 4.57
N GLU A 505 2.40 -1.69 5.10
CA GLU A 505 1.05 -1.45 4.61
C GLU A 505 1.01 -0.89 3.18
N ASN A 506 1.85 0.10 2.87
CA ASN A 506 1.84 0.75 1.56
C ASN A 506 2.50 -0.09 0.46
N PHE A 507 3.66 -0.69 0.73
CA PHE A 507 4.38 -1.52 -0.24
C PHE A 507 3.57 -2.78 -0.58
N VAL A 508 3.21 -3.58 0.44
CA VAL A 508 2.46 -4.83 0.22
C VAL A 508 1.06 -4.54 -0.30
N GLY A 509 0.43 -3.44 0.14
CA GLY A 509 -0.90 -3.02 -0.32
C GLY A 509 -0.96 -2.65 -1.81
N GLN A 510 0.14 -2.17 -2.39
CA GLN A 510 0.27 -1.83 -3.81
C GLN A 510 0.82 -2.99 -4.63
N TRP A 511 1.91 -3.60 -4.14
CA TRP A 511 2.56 -4.74 -4.81
C TRP A 511 1.59 -5.91 -5.01
N LEU A 512 0.84 -6.29 -3.97
CA LEU A 512 -0.08 -7.44 -4.01
C LEU A 512 -1.57 -7.03 -4.14
N ASP A 513 -1.85 -5.78 -4.52
CA ASP A 513 -3.21 -5.23 -4.74
C ASP A 513 -4.14 -5.31 -3.52
N LEU A 514 -3.60 -5.44 -2.29
CA LEU A 514 -4.42 -5.58 -1.08
C LEU A 514 -5.21 -4.32 -0.71
N ARG A 515 -4.97 -3.19 -1.37
CA ARG A 515 -5.84 -2.01 -1.27
C ARG A 515 -7.24 -2.28 -1.86
N ASP A 516 -7.34 -3.17 -2.84
CA ASP A 516 -8.61 -3.58 -3.46
C ASP A 516 -9.32 -4.73 -2.70
N ILE A 517 -8.84 -5.08 -1.49
CA ILE A 517 -9.41 -6.17 -0.70
C ILE A 517 -10.89 -5.97 -0.33
N GLU A 518 -11.39 -4.73 -0.31
CA GLU A 518 -12.80 -4.40 -0.08
C GLU A 518 -13.59 -4.09 -1.38
N PHE A 519 -12.95 -4.12 -2.57
CA PHE A 519 -13.60 -3.82 -3.86
C PHE A 519 -14.68 -4.84 -4.25
N THR A 520 -14.44 -6.14 -3.98
CA THR A 520 -15.42 -7.22 -4.17
C THR A 520 -15.83 -7.85 -2.84
N THR A 521 -17.11 -8.20 -2.70
CA THR A 521 -17.60 -8.99 -1.55
C THR A 521 -18.00 -10.38 -2.02
N PRO A 522 -17.43 -11.47 -1.45
CA PRO A 522 -17.86 -12.84 -1.71
C PRO A 522 -19.36 -13.07 -1.49
N ASP A 523 -20.00 -13.80 -2.40
CA ASP A 523 -21.42 -14.12 -2.30
C ASP A 523 -21.69 -14.99 -1.06
N LYS A 524 -22.61 -14.53 -0.21
CA LYS A 524 -22.93 -15.17 1.08
C LYS A 524 -23.64 -16.52 0.95
N THR A 525 -24.10 -16.88 -0.26
CA THR A 525 -24.74 -18.18 -0.52
C THR A 525 -23.71 -19.23 -0.91
N LEU A 526 -22.70 -18.84 -1.70
CA LEU A 526 -21.56 -19.66 -2.11
C LEU A 526 -20.48 -19.76 -1.04
N TYR A 527 -20.22 -18.66 -0.32
CA TYR A 527 -19.17 -18.51 0.69
C TYR A 527 -19.76 -18.01 2.03
N PRO A 528 -20.70 -18.75 2.65
CA PRO A 528 -21.32 -18.36 3.93
C PRO A 528 -20.33 -18.27 5.10
N GLU A 529 -19.14 -18.87 4.96
CA GLU A 529 -18.02 -18.78 5.90
C GLU A 529 -17.12 -17.57 5.68
N TYR A 530 -17.40 -16.70 4.69
CA TYR A 530 -16.68 -15.45 4.52
C TYR A 530 -17.23 -14.37 5.46
N ASP A 531 -16.34 -13.76 6.24
CA ASP A 531 -16.70 -12.75 7.23
C ASP A 531 -15.59 -11.73 7.49
N GLU A 532 -15.93 -10.72 8.29
CA GLU A 532 -15.04 -9.64 8.72
C GLU A 532 -13.77 -10.15 9.44
N LEU A 533 -13.90 -11.18 10.28
CA LEU A 533 -12.76 -11.76 11.00
C LEU A 533 -11.79 -12.45 10.01
N LEU A 534 -12.31 -13.14 9.00
CA LEU A 534 -11.52 -13.75 7.93
C LEU A 534 -10.87 -12.69 7.03
N LEU A 535 -11.61 -11.64 6.64
CA LEU A 535 -11.09 -10.48 5.89
C LEU A 535 -9.91 -9.82 6.60
N ARG A 536 -10.06 -9.45 7.88
CA ARG A 536 -8.98 -8.82 8.64
C ARG A 536 -7.82 -9.78 8.86
N SER A 537 -8.10 -11.08 9.06
CA SER A 537 -7.04 -12.07 9.26
C SER A 537 -6.20 -12.31 8.00
N MET A 538 -6.80 -12.45 6.82
CA MET A 538 -6.04 -12.69 5.58
C MET A 538 -5.13 -11.53 5.18
N VAL A 539 -5.51 -10.29 5.48
CA VAL A 539 -4.64 -9.11 5.26
C VAL A 539 -3.49 -9.08 6.27
N ALA A 540 -3.78 -9.39 7.53
CA ALA A 540 -2.79 -9.44 8.60
C ALA A 540 -1.75 -10.57 8.39
N GLU A 541 -2.15 -11.72 7.82
CA GLU A 541 -1.21 -12.77 7.39
C GLU A 541 -0.20 -12.22 6.39
N THR A 542 -0.66 -11.65 5.27
CA THR A 542 0.24 -11.23 4.20
C THR A 542 1.18 -10.10 4.61
N ARG A 543 0.71 -9.16 5.43
CA ARG A 543 1.54 -8.11 6.03
C ARG A 543 2.52 -8.66 7.06
N GLY A 544 2.05 -9.51 7.98
CA GLY A 544 2.87 -10.13 9.01
C GLY A 544 3.95 -11.07 8.45
N PHE A 545 3.63 -11.78 7.37
CA PHE A 545 4.56 -12.61 6.61
C PHE A 545 5.67 -11.77 5.97
N PHE A 546 5.31 -10.71 5.23
CA PHE A 546 6.29 -9.79 4.64
C PHE A 546 7.16 -9.11 5.70
N ARG A 547 6.57 -8.63 6.79
CA ARG A 547 7.28 -8.09 7.96
C ARG A 547 8.28 -9.12 8.51
N HIS A 548 7.87 -10.37 8.68
CA HIS A 548 8.76 -11.43 9.17
C HIS A 548 9.94 -11.71 8.22
N LEU A 549 9.72 -11.69 6.89
CA LEU A 549 10.80 -11.80 5.90
C LEU A 549 11.83 -10.67 6.04
N VAL A 550 11.41 -9.43 6.31
CA VAL A 550 12.33 -8.31 6.55
C VAL A 550 13.04 -8.47 7.91
N GLU A 551 12.28 -8.68 8.99
CA GLU A 551 12.83 -8.71 10.35
C GLU A 551 13.85 -9.85 10.58
N GLN A 552 13.68 -10.97 9.88
CA GLN A 552 14.58 -12.13 9.93
C GLN A 552 15.53 -12.24 8.72
N ASP A 553 15.45 -11.30 7.77
CA ASP A 553 16.26 -11.26 6.54
C ASP A 553 16.17 -12.54 5.69
N LEU A 554 14.98 -13.13 5.61
CA LEU A 554 14.75 -14.38 4.93
C LEU A 554 14.78 -14.19 3.41
N SER A 555 15.24 -15.22 2.71
CA SER A 555 15.31 -15.24 1.25
C SER A 555 13.98 -14.85 0.62
N VAL A 556 14.02 -13.96 -0.37
CA VAL A 556 12.84 -13.54 -1.15
C VAL A 556 12.10 -14.71 -1.83
N LEU A 557 12.76 -15.86 -2.02
CA LEU A 557 12.14 -17.07 -2.57
C LEU A 557 10.98 -17.61 -1.70
N ASN A 558 10.97 -17.26 -0.41
CA ASN A 558 9.84 -17.51 0.49
C ASN A 558 8.51 -16.91 -0.01
N VAL A 559 8.54 -15.89 -0.86
CA VAL A 559 7.34 -15.34 -1.51
C VAL A 559 6.63 -16.38 -2.39
N VAL A 560 7.38 -17.31 -2.99
CA VAL A 560 6.82 -18.40 -3.82
C VAL A 560 6.55 -19.64 -3.02
N ASP A 561 7.47 -20.07 -2.16
CA ASP A 561 7.31 -21.26 -1.30
C ASP A 561 8.07 -21.07 0.02
N SER A 562 7.41 -21.34 1.14
CA SER A 562 7.94 -21.19 2.49
C SER A 562 7.47 -22.37 3.35
N ASP A 563 8.33 -22.84 4.25
CA ASP A 563 7.97 -23.88 5.24
C ASP A 563 7.10 -23.33 6.37
N PHE A 564 6.91 -22.01 6.47
CA PHE A 564 6.06 -21.34 7.45
C PHE A 564 5.00 -20.42 6.80
N THR A 565 4.00 -20.01 7.61
CA THR A 565 3.18 -18.81 7.36
C THR A 565 2.90 -18.06 8.68
N VAL A 566 2.30 -16.87 8.61
CA VAL A 566 1.93 -16.03 9.78
C VAL A 566 0.41 -16.01 9.94
N LEU A 567 -0.12 -16.73 10.94
CA LEU A 567 -1.57 -16.90 11.08
C LEU A 567 -2.09 -16.90 12.51
N ASN A 568 -3.41 -16.75 12.63
CA ASN A 568 -4.20 -16.92 13.85
C ASN A 568 -5.12 -18.15 13.73
N GLN A 569 -5.92 -18.44 14.76
CA GLN A 569 -6.87 -19.56 14.76
C GLN A 569 -7.87 -19.52 13.59
N ARG A 570 -8.31 -18.33 13.15
CA ARG A 570 -9.29 -18.21 12.05
C ARG A 570 -8.71 -18.75 10.75
N LEU A 571 -7.48 -18.35 10.43
CA LEU A 571 -6.79 -18.77 9.22
C LEU A 571 -6.31 -20.22 9.29
N ALA A 572 -5.80 -20.68 10.44
CA ALA A 572 -5.41 -22.07 10.61
C ALA A 572 -6.56 -23.02 10.22
N THR A 573 -7.77 -22.76 10.73
CA THR A 573 -8.95 -23.57 10.38
C THR A 573 -9.45 -23.32 8.96
N HIS A 574 -9.40 -22.09 8.45
CA HIS A 574 -9.74 -21.77 7.06
C HIS A 574 -8.86 -22.54 6.03
N TYR A 575 -7.60 -22.77 6.38
CA TYR A 575 -6.64 -23.50 5.55
C TYR A 575 -6.58 -25.01 5.83
N GLY A 576 -7.28 -25.51 6.86
CA GLY A 576 -7.20 -26.92 7.28
C GLY A 576 -5.86 -27.30 7.95
N LEU A 577 -5.13 -26.31 8.46
CA LEU A 577 -3.83 -26.49 9.13
C LEU A 577 -4.01 -26.90 10.62
N PRO A 578 -2.95 -27.41 11.27
CA PRO A 578 -2.97 -27.74 12.70
C PRO A 578 -3.52 -26.61 13.58
N ALA A 579 -4.34 -26.96 14.56
CA ALA A 579 -5.13 -26.01 15.32
C ALA A 579 -4.27 -25.05 16.17
N VAL A 580 -4.24 -23.79 15.77
CA VAL A 580 -3.72 -22.68 16.57
C VAL A 580 -4.83 -22.14 17.48
N LYS A 581 -4.48 -21.70 18.70
CA LYS A 581 -5.44 -21.11 19.66
C LYS A 581 -5.29 -19.59 19.73
N GLY A 582 -6.41 -18.89 19.60
CA GLY A 582 -6.57 -17.44 19.66
C GLY A 582 -6.68 -16.76 18.29
N HIS A 583 -7.58 -15.78 18.18
CA HIS A 583 -7.80 -14.96 17.00
C HIS A 583 -7.04 -13.62 17.04
N GLU A 584 -6.61 -13.19 18.22
CA GLU A 584 -5.94 -11.90 18.46
C GLU A 584 -4.47 -11.92 18.03
N THR A 585 -3.71 -12.94 18.46
CA THR A 585 -2.27 -13.01 18.22
C THR A 585 -1.95 -13.87 17.00
N PHE A 586 -1.47 -13.21 15.94
CA PHE A 586 -0.81 -13.85 14.80
C PHE A 586 0.55 -14.38 15.23
N ARG A 587 0.96 -15.53 14.68
CA ARG A 587 2.26 -16.13 14.96
C ARG A 587 2.80 -16.83 13.71
N VAL A 588 4.12 -16.89 13.63
CA VAL A 588 4.82 -17.76 12.68
C VAL A 588 4.50 -19.21 13.05
N VAL A 589 4.02 -19.98 12.07
CA VAL A 589 3.65 -21.39 12.22
C VAL A 589 4.33 -22.19 11.14
N GLN A 590 5.10 -23.19 11.55
CA GLN A 590 5.66 -24.18 10.64
C GLN A 590 4.54 -25.05 10.04
N LEU A 591 4.59 -25.21 8.72
CA LEU A 591 3.65 -25.95 7.92
C LEU A 591 4.04 -27.44 7.88
N PRO A 592 3.08 -28.37 7.70
CA PRO A 592 3.38 -29.75 7.37
C PRO A 592 4.20 -29.88 6.08
N GLU A 593 5.10 -30.86 5.99
CA GLU A 593 5.96 -31.11 4.80
C GLU A 593 5.16 -31.31 3.50
N ASP A 594 3.94 -31.83 3.60
CA ASP A 594 3.02 -32.09 2.48
C ASP A 594 2.04 -30.94 2.19
N SER A 595 2.19 -29.79 2.88
CA SER A 595 1.24 -28.68 2.78
C SER A 595 1.17 -28.04 1.39
N VAL A 596 -0.05 -27.75 0.95
CA VAL A 596 -0.31 -26.90 -0.24
C VAL A 596 -0.19 -25.41 0.08
N ARG A 597 0.08 -25.03 1.33
CA ARG A 597 0.37 -23.66 1.78
C ARG A 597 1.87 -23.38 1.71
N GLY A 598 2.26 -22.13 1.94
CA GLY A 598 3.62 -21.64 1.78
C GLY A 598 3.69 -20.67 0.60
N GLY A 599 4.33 -19.51 0.82
CA GLY A 599 4.36 -18.40 -0.12
C GLY A 599 3.03 -17.66 -0.32
N VAL A 600 3.13 -16.40 -0.76
CA VAL A 600 2.00 -15.46 -0.90
C VAL A 600 0.97 -15.91 -1.94
N LEU A 601 1.38 -16.76 -2.89
CA LEU A 601 0.52 -17.44 -3.86
C LEU A 601 -0.63 -18.21 -3.20
N THR A 602 -0.43 -18.65 -1.95
CA THR A 602 -1.38 -19.49 -1.21
C THR A 602 -2.20 -18.70 -0.17
N HIS A 603 -1.97 -17.39 -0.05
CA HIS A 603 -2.65 -16.52 0.92
C HIS A 603 -4.06 -16.15 0.45
N ALA A 604 -5.03 -16.21 1.37
CA ALA A 604 -6.42 -15.89 1.08
C ALA A 604 -6.64 -14.45 0.59
N SER A 605 -5.79 -13.49 0.98
CA SER A 605 -5.93 -12.10 0.52
C SER A 605 -5.62 -11.96 -0.97
N VAL A 606 -4.53 -12.59 -1.44
CA VAL A 606 -4.12 -12.64 -2.85
C VAL A 606 -5.17 -13.39 -3.69
N LEU A 607 -5.61 -14.54 -3.19
CA LEU A 607 -6.59 -15.40 -3.87
C LEU A 607 -7.99 -14.77 -3.95
N LYS A 608 -8.28 -13.78 -3.08
CA LYS A 608 -9.50 -12.97 -3.07
C LYS A 608 -9.42 -11.76 -4.01
N VAL A 609 -8.34 -10.97 -4.01
CA VAL A 609 -8.22 -9.80 -4.92
C VAL A 609 -8.19 -10.22 -6.39
N THR A 610 -7.71 -11.44 -6.67
CA THR A 610 -7.76 -12.06 -8.00
C THR A 610 -9.11 -12.72 -8.35
N ALA A 611 -10.20 -12.40 -7.64
CA ALA A 611 -11.52 -13.00 -7.83
C ALA A 611 -12.68 -11.98 -7.71
N ASN A 612 -13.81 -12.27 -8.36
CA ASN A 612 -14.96 -11.35 -8.46
C ASN A 612 -16.02 -11.52 -7.35
N GLY A 613 -15.75 -12.33 -6.33
CA GLY A 613 -16.70 -12.64 -5.25
C GLY A 613 -17.64 -13.82 -5.51
N THR A 614 -17.83 -14.25 -6.76
CA THR A 614 -18.64 -15.46 -7.10
C THR A 614 -17.80 -16.57 -7.73
N SER A 615 -16.90 -16.19 -8.65
CA SER A 615 -16.04 -17.06 -9.42
C SER A 615 -14.60 -16.56 -9.44
N THR A 616 -13.71 -17.48 -9.78
CA THR A 616 -12.29 -17.25 -10.01
C THR A 616 -12.05 -17.07 -11.51
N SER A 617 -10.93 -16.43 -11.88
CA SER A 617 -10.53 -16.26 -13.28
C SER A 617 -9.07 -16.69 -13.45
N PRO A 618 -8.80 -17.76 -14.23
CA PRO A 618 -7.43 -18.16 -14.55
C PRO A 618 -6.64 -17.03 -15.20
N VAL A 619 -7.26 -16.27 -16.11
CA VAL A 619 -6.60 -15.17 -16.84
C VAL A 619 -6.13 -14.07 -15.89
N ILE A 620 -6.98 -13.66 -14.94
CA ILE A 620 -6.62 -12.62 -13.94
C ILE A 620 -5.53 -13.14 -13.01
N ARG A 621 -5.68 -14.37 -12.50
CA ARG A 621 -4.68 -15.01 -11.62
C ARG A 621 -3.33 -15.20 -12.31
N GLY A 622 -3.36 -15.61 -13.57
CA GLY A 622 -2.18 -15.80 -14.39
C GLY A 622 -1.43 -14.51 -14.66
N ALA A 623 -2.14 -13.48 -15.12
CA ALA A 623 -1.60 -12.13 -15.31
C ALA A 623 -1.00 -11.57 -14.00
N TRP A 624 -1.67 -11.80 -12.87
CA TRP A 624 -1.22 -11.37 -11.56
C TRP A 624 0.10 -12.06 -11.13
N VAL A 625 0.23 -13.39 -11.29
CA VAL A 625 1.50 -14.10 -10.98
C VAL A 625 2.62 -13.62 -11.89
N LEU A 626 2.33 -13.43 -13.18
CA LEU A 626 3.30 -12.95 -14.16
C LEU A 626 3.84 -11.55 -13.81
N ASP A 627 2.97 -10.58 -13.50
CA ASP A 627 3.39 -9.23 -13.09
C ASP A 627 4.01 -9.22 -11.68
N LYS A 628 3.26 -9.64 -10.66
CA LYS A 628 3.62 -9.40 -9.26
C LYS A 628 4.74 -10.30 -8.75
N ILE A 629 4.85 -11.54 -9.27
CA ILE A 629 5.82 -12.53 -8.77
C ILE A 629 6.96 -12.77 -9.78
N SER A 630 6.68 -12.74 -11.09
CA SER A 630 7.67 -13.08 -12.12
C SER A 630 8.32 -11.90 -12.84
N GLY A 631 7.85 -10.65 -12.62
CA GLY A 631 8.38 -9.45 -13.29
C GLY A 631 8.11 -9.42 -14.80
N GLN A 632 7.13 -10.19 -15.27
CA GLN A 632 6.83 -10.38 -16.70
C GLN A 632 5.35 -10.08 -16.99
N PRO A 633 4.85 -8.86 -16.72
CA PRO A 633 3.45 -8.51 -16.95
C PRO A 633 3.05 -8.82 -18.41
N PRO A 634 1.86 -9.39 -18.64
CA PRO A 634 1.42 -9.71 -19.99
C PRO A 634 1.30 -8.45 -20.84
N SER A 635 1.67 -8.54 -22.12
CA SER A 635 1.50 -7.44 -23.07
C SER A 635 0.03 -7.02 -23.16
N PRO A 636 -0.28 -5.70 -23.24
CA PRO A 636 -1.64 -5.24 -23.45
C PRO A 636 -2.19 -5.75 -24.81
N PRO A 637 -3.51 -5.93 -24.95
CA PRO A 637 -4.10 -6.39 -26.20
C PRO A 637 -3.79 -5.44 -27.36
N PRO A 638 -3.55 -5.94 -28.58
CA PRO A 638 -3.19 -5.09 -29.74
C PRO A 638 -4.22 -4.00 -30.02
N ALA A 639 -3.76 -2.76 -30.15
CA ALA A 639 -4.63 -1.63 -30.46
C ALA A 639 -5.25 -1.78 -31.86
N GLY A 640 -6.58 -1.62 -31.96
CA GLY A 640 -7.29 -1.58 -33.24
C GLY A 640 -7.68 -2.93 -33.84
N VAL A 641 -7.24 -4.06 -33.27
CA VAL A 641 -7.79 -5.38 -33.60
C VAL A 641 -9.12 -5.52 -32.84
N PRO A 642 -10.27 -5.70 -33.51
CA PRO A 642 -11.50 -6.05 -32.82
C PRO A 642 -11.27 -7.35 -32.06
N ALA A 643 -11.78 -7.46 -30.83
CA ALA A 643 -11.83 -8.74 -30.15
C ALA A 643 -12.71 -9.68 -30.99
N VAL A 644 -12.08 -10.48 -31.85
CA VAL A 644 -12.71 -11.63 -32.49
C VAL A 644 -12.98 -12.58 -31.34
N GLU A 645 -14.21 -12.60 -30.83
CA GLU A 645 -14.63 -13.60 -29.86
C GLU A 645 -14.67 -14.94 -30.62
N PRO A 646 -13.71 -15.86 -30.36
CA PRO A 646 -13.72 -17.15 -31.02
C PRO A 646 -14.91 -17.96 -30.51
N ASP A 647 -15.37 -18.92 -31.32
CA ASP A 647 -16.60 -19.64 -31.06
C ASP A 647 -16.46 -20.61 -29.86
N ILE A 648 -16.72 -20.12 -28.66
CA ILE A 648 -16.73 -20.91 -27.42
C ILE A 648 -18.01 -21.77 -27.24
N ARG A 649 -18.93 -21.82 -28.22
CA ARG A 649 -20.18 -22.56 -28.10
C ARG A 649 -19.92 -24.06 -27.98
N GLY A 650 -20.43 -24.66 -26.90
CA GLY A 650 -20.26 -26.08 -26.59
C GLY A 650 -19.22 -26.36 -25.50
N ALA A 651 -18.37 -25.38 -25.16
CA ALA A 651 -17.50 -25.49 -23.99
C ALA A 651 -18.30 -25.36 -22.68
N THR A 652 -18.03 -26.27 -21.75
CA THR A 652 -18.71 -26.42 -20.47
C THR A 652 -17.82 -26.05 -19.27
N THR A 653 -16.49 -26.11 -19.42
CA THR A 653 -15.53 -25.65 -18.41
C THR A 653 -14.80 -24.38 -18.87
N ILE A 654 -14.23 -23.63 -17.92
CA ILE A 654 -13.43 -22.43 -18.21
C ILE A 654 -12.18 -22.80 -19.02
N ARG A 655 -11.58 -23.98 -18.77
CA ARG A 655 -10.44 -24.49 -19.56
C ARG A 655 -10.83 -24.83 -20.99
N GLU A 656 -12.01 -25.42 -21.22
CA GLU A 656 -12.52 -25.63 -22.58
C GLU A 656 -12.76 -24.30 -23.31
N GLN A 657 -13.31 -23.30 -22.63
CA GLN A 657 -13.51 -21.96 -23.20
C GLN A 657 -12.18 -21.29 -23.55
N LEU A 658 -11.20 -21.32 -22.65
CA LEU A 658 -9.86 -20.74 -22.88
C LEU A 658 -9.09 -21.51 -23.96
N LYS A 659 -9.22 -22.85 -24.04
CA LYS A 659 -8.61 -23.66 -25.10
C LYS A 659 -9.23 -23.43 -26.48
N LEU A 660 -10.52 -23.08 -26.55
CA LEU A 660 -11.13 -22.58 -27.80
C LEU A 660 -10.66 -21.15 -28.09
N HIS A 661 -10.40 -20.35 -27.05
CA HIS A 661 -9.89 -18.98 -27.21
C HIS A 661 -8.46 -18.92 -27.73
N SER A 662 -7.56 -19.74 -27.19
CA SER A 662 -6.15 -19.82 -27.57
C SER A 662 -5.88 -20.59 -28.87
N GLN A 663 -6.91 -20.97 -29.63
CA GLN A 663 -6.74 -21.55 -30.98
C GLN A 663 -6.39 -20.51 -32.04
N ASP A 664 -6.73 -19.24 -31.81
CA ASP A 664 -6.24 -18.15 -32.65
C ASP A 664 -4.76 -17.88 -32.29
N PRO A 665 -3.83 -17.91 -33.27
CA PRO A 665 -2.40 -17.66 -33.00
C PRO A 665 -2.11 -16.31 -32.34
N SER A 666 -2.95 -15.29 -32.56
CA SER A 666 -2.81 -13.97 -31.91
C SER A 666 -3.16 -14.00 -30.42
N CYS A 667 -4.12 -14.84 -30.02
CA CYS A 667 -4.48 -15.08 -28.62
C CYS A 667 -3.49 -16.04 -27.93
N ALA A 668 -3.05 -17.10 -28.62
CA ALA A 668 -2.11 -18.10 -28.10
C ALA A 668 -0.86 -17.45 -27.49
N ARG A 669 -0.24 -16.49 -28.20
CA ARG A 669 0.97 -15.76 -27.77
C ARG A 669 0.92 -15.23 -26.32
N CYS A 670 -0.25 -14.80 -25.85
CA CYS A 670 -0.43 -14.36 -24.47
C CYS A 670 -0.92 -15.49 -23.56
N HIS A 671 -1.86 -16.31 -24.03
CA HIS A 671 -2.45 -17.39 -23.24
C HIS A 671 -1.46 -18.49 -22.85
N ASP A 672 -0.48 -18.81 -23.70
CA ASP A 672 0.60 -19.77 -23.40
C ASP A 672 1.46 -19.37 -22.19
N ARG A 673 1.46 -18.08 -21.82
CA ARG A 673 2.13 -17.54 -20.62
C ARG A 673 1.16 -17.33 -19.47
N ILE A 674 -0.05 -16.82 -19.74
CA ILE A 674 -1.03 -16.41 -18.73
C ILE A 674 -1.77 -17.61 -18.13
N ASP A 675 -2.29 -18.50 -18.97
CA ASP A 675 -3.17 -19.57 -18.51
C ASP A 675 -2.46 -20.58 -17.57
N PRO A 676 -1.17 -20.95 -17.75
CA PRO A 676 -0.51 -21.91 -16.85
C PRO A 676 -0.49 -21.53 -15.35
N PRO A 677 0.00 -20.34 -14.93
CA PRO A 677 -0.15 -19.91 -13.53
C PRO A 677 -1.61 -19.80 -13.09
N GLY A 678 -2.50 -19.34 -13.97
CA GLY A 678 -3.94 -19.28 -13.70
C GLY A 678 -4.52 -20.64 -13.35
N PHE A 679 -4.21 -21.65 -14.17
CA PHE A 679 -4.64 -23.04 -14.04
C PHE A 679 -4.07 -23.73 -12.80
N ALA A 680 -2.84 -23.40 -12.40
CA ALA A 680 -2.28 -23.87 -11.13
C ALA A 680 -3.03 -23.29 -9.92
N LEU A 681 -3.38 -21.99 -9.96
CA LEU A 681 -4.13 -21.34 -8.88
C LEU A 681 -5.63 -21.69 -8.82
N GLU A 682 -6.19 -22.34 -9.85
CA GLU A 682 -7.59 -22.82 -9.80
C GLU A 682 -7.82 -23.97 -8.81
N GLU A 683 -6.78 -24.50 -8.16
CA GLU A 683 -6.94 -25.34 -6.96
C GLU A 683 -7.43 -24.56 -5.72
N PHE A 684 -7.48 -23.22 -5.79
CA PHE A 684 -7.98 -22.38 -4.71
C PHE A 684 -9.27 -21.63 -5.08
N ASP A 685 -10.20 -21.49 -4.14
CA ASP A 685 -11.47 -20.79 -4.33
C ASP A 685 -11.36 -19.26 -4.19
N VAL A 686 -12.51 -18.57 -4.26
CA VAL A 686 -12.63 -17.10 -4.20
C VAL A 686 -12.17 -16.51 -2.87
N ILE A 687 -12.09 -17.31 -1.80
CA ILE A 687 -11.65 -16.89 -0.47
C ILE A 687 -10.35 -17.59 -0.06
N GLY A 688 -9.66 -18.24 -1.01
CA GLY A 688 -8.39 -18.93 -0.80
C GLY A 688 -8.48 -20.28 -0.09
N GLY A 689 -9.67 -20.86 0.06
CA GLY A 689 -9.82 -22.27 0.47
C GLY A 689 -9.31 -23.20 -0.64
N HIS A 690 -8.63 -24.31 -0.31
CA HIS A 690 -8.30 -25.33 -1.32
C HIS A 690 -9.58 -26.06 -1.75
N ARG A 691 -9.72 -26.37 -3.04
CA ARG A 691 -10.94 -26.94 -3.63
C ARG A 691 -10.63 -28.03 -4.65
N GLN A 692 -11.50 -29.04 -4.69
CA GLN A 692 -11.49 -30.13 -5.68
C GLN A 692 -12.59 -29.97 -6.74
N TRP A 693 -13.54 -29.05 -6.52
CA TRP A 693 -14.67 -28.76 -7.40
C TRP A 693 -15.14 -27.31 -7.20
N TYR A 694 -15.79 -26.74 -8.22
CA TYR A 694 -16.34 -25.40 -8.18
C TYR A 694 -17.66 -25.36 -7.40
N ARG A 695 -17.86 -24.36 -6.53
CA ARG A 695 -19.14 -24.15 -5.83
C ARG A 695 -20.19 -23.66 -6.83
N SER A 696 -21.41 -24.20 -6.77
CA SER A 696 -22.49 -23.83 -7.70
C SER A 696 -23.83 -23.57 -7.01
N LEU A 697 -24.56 -22.55 -7.48
CA LEU A 697 -25.98 -22.32 -7.15
C LEU A 697 -26.94 -22.99 -8.16
N GLY A 698 -26.41 -23.77 -9.11
CA GLY A 698 -27.20 -24.50 -10.10
C GLY A 698 -28.06 -25.62 -9.50
N LYS A 699 -28.87 -26.27 -10.35
CA LYS A 699 -29.68 -27.43 -9.94
C LYS A 699 -28.92 -28.76 -10.00
N ALA A 700 -27.83 -28.82 -10.77
CA ALA A 700 -26.96 -29.99 -10.91
C ALA A 700 -26.02 -30.16 -9.71
N GLY A 701 -25.49 -31.37 -9.55
CA GLY A 701 -24.54 -31.70 -8.47
C GLY A 701 -25.19 -32.01 -7.12
N GLN A 702 -24.40 -32.59 -6.20
CA GLN A 702 -24.85 -32.88 -4.84
C GLN A 702 -24.76 -31.62 -3.97
N ARG A 703 -25.78 -31.38 -3.14
CA ARG A 703 -25.78 -30.29 -2.16
C ARG A 703 -24.78 -30.57 -1.04
N VAL A 704 -23.95 -29.58 -0.72
CA VAL A 704 -22.95 -29.69 0.35
C VAL A 704 -23.63 -29.51 1.70
N ASN A 705 -23.31 -30.38 2.66
CA ASN A 705 -24.03 -30.47 3.94
C ASN A 705 -24.02 -29.13 4.70
N LYS A 706 -25.13 -28.79 5.37
CA LYS A 706 -25.39 -27.50 6.06
C LYS A 706 -25.27 -26.22 5.19
N THR A 707 -24.97 -26.29 3.89
CA THR A 707 -24.84 -25.10 3.00
C THR A 707 -26.02 -24.94 2.04
N ASN A 708 -26.08 -23.84 1.27
CA ASN A 708 -27.07 -23.61 0.22
C ASN A 708 -26.53 -23.86 -1.21
N TYR A 709 -25.25 -24.17 -1.37
CA TYR A 709 -24.63 -24.45 -2.66
C TYR A 709 -24.43 -25.96 -2.91
N ARG A 710 -24.01 -26.30 -4.13
CA ARG A 710 -23.77 -27.65 -4.61
C ARG A 710 -22.34 -27.81 -5.12
N MET A 711 -21.89 -29.06 -5.19
CA MET A 711 -20.68 -29.46 -5.89
C MET A 711 -20.93 -29.31 -7.40
N GLY A 712 -20.27 -28.34 -8.04
CA GLY A 712 -20.26 -28.14 -9.48
C GLY A 712 -19.26 -29.08 -10.17
N PRO A 713 -18.73 -28.68 -11.35
CA PRO A 713 -17.66 -29.41 -12.02
C PRO A 713 -16.43 -29.59 -11.11
N ASN A 714 -15.69 -30.68 -11.32
CA ASN A 714 -14.39 -30.86 -10.67
C ASN A 714 -13.40 -29.79 -11.15
N VAL A 715 -12.44 -29.42 -10.31
CA VAL A 715 -11.28 -28.65 -10.73
C VAL A 715 -10.38 -29.60 -11.51
N GLU A 716 -10.15 -29.29 -12.77
CA GLU A 716 -9.08 -29.91 -13.55
C GLU A 716 -7.74 -29.41 -12.97
N GLN A 717 -6.86 -30.35 -12.58
CA GLN A 717 -5.53 -30.03 -12.07
C GLN A 717 -4.48 -29.98 -13.20
N GLY A 718 -3.30 -29.44 -12.89
CA GLY A 718 -2.14 -29.44 -13.78
C GLY A 718 -2.30 -28.61 -15.05
N GLY A 719 -1.29 -28.66 -15.91
CA GLY A 719 -1.22 -27.91 -17.16
C GLY A 719 0.13 -28.07 -17.85
N GLN A 720 0.44 -27.15 -18.75
CA GLN A 720 1.72 -27.06 -19.44
C GLN A 720 2.25 -25.63 -19.32
N SER A 721 3.51 -25.44 -18.92
CA SER A 721 4.17 -24.13 -18.87
C SER A 721 4.56 -23.63 -20.26
N ALA A 722 4.84 -22.33 -20.39
CA ALA A 722 5.24 -21.68 -21.63
C ALA A 722 6.51 -22.25 -22.30
N ASP A 723 7.34 -23.00 -21.55
CA ASP A 723 8.52 -23.73 -22.06
C ASP A 723 8.20 -25.17 -22.50
N GLY A 724 6.92 -25.56 -22.48
CA GLY A 724 6.42 -26.87 -22.91
C GLY A 724 6.47 -27.96 -21.85
N ARG A 725 6.95 -27.70 -20.63
CA ARG A 725 6.95 -28.71 -19.55
C ARG A 725 5.56 -28.89 -18.96
N ALA A 726 5.20 -30.13 -18.64
CA ALA A 726 3.95 -30.40 -17.94
C ALA A 726 4.12 -30.17 -16.42
N PHE A 727 3.07 -29.70 -15.75
CA PHE A 727 2.96 -29.74 -14.29
C PHE A 727 1.67 -30.47 -13.91
N LYS A 728 1.72 -31.30 -12.86
CA LYS A 728 0.56 -32.13 -12.42
C LYS A 728 -0.44 -31.40 -11.53
N ASP A 729 0.03 -30.46 -10.71
CA ASP A 729 -0.73 -29.77 -9.65
C ASP A 729 -0.01 -28.46 -9.25
N PHE A 730 -0.61 -27.69 -8.35
CA PHE A 730 -0.03 -26.45 -7.84
C PHE A 730 1.34 -26.64 -7.18
N GLN A 731 1.59 -27.72 -6.45
CA GLN A 731 2.90 -27.99 -5.81
C GLN A 731 4.00 -28.28 -6.84
N ASP A 732 3.66 -28.91 -7.97
CA ASP A 732 4.56 -29.10 -9.10
C ASP A 732 4.85 -27.80 -9.84
N TYR A 733 3.81 -26.98 -10.09
CA TYR A 733 3.98 -25.63 -10.65
C TYR A 733 4.87 -24.74 -9.76
N ARG A 734 4.63 -24.74 -8.44
CA ARG A 734 5.41 -23.97 -7.45
C ARG A 734 6.89 -24.35 -7.46
N ARG A 735 7.19 -25.65 -7.51
CA ARG A 735 8.58 -26.14 -7.66
C ARG A 735 9.21 -25.71 -8.99
N GLN A 736 8.50 -25.80 -10.11
CA GLN A 736 9.00 -25.33 -11.42
C GLN A 736 9.24 -23.81 -11.46
N LEU A 737 8.50 -23.02 -10.68
CA LEU A 737 8.72 -21.58 -10.53
C LEU A 737 10.00 -21.27 -9.74
N LEU A 738 10.30 -22.05 -8.68
CA LEU A 738 11.52 -21.93 -7.87
C LEU A 738 12.81 -22.32 -8.62
N GLU A 739 12.73 -23.08 -9.71
CA GLU A 739 13.89 -23.38 -10.57
C GLU A 739 14.48 -22.12 -11.26
N GLN A 740 13.79 -20.98 -11.16
CA GLN A 740 14.22 -19.69 -11.71
C GLN A 740 14.33 -18.62 -10.62
N PRO A 741 15.19 -18.84 -9.59
CA PRO A 741 15.24 -17.98 -8.40
C PRO A 741 15.63 -16.54 -8.73
N ASP A 742 16.55 -16.36 -9.68
CA ASP A 742 16.97 -15.05 -10.20
C ASP A 742 15.80 -14.24 -10.79
N ARG A 743 14.76 -14.88 -11.34
CA ARG A 743 13.59 -14.20 -11.88
C ARG A 743 12.71 -13.63 -10.76
N ILE A 744 12.47 -14.43 -9.72
CA ILE A 744 11.69 -14.02 -8.53
C ILE A 744 12.42 -12.89 -7.80
N ALA A 745 13.74 -13.05 -7.60
CA ALA A 745 14.57 -12.03 -6.97
C ALA A 745 14.62 -10.74 -7.80
N ARG A 746 14.75 -10.83 -9.14
CA ARG A 746 14.68 -9.66 -10.03
C ARG A 746 13.34 -8.95 -9.90
N ALA A 747 12.23 -9.67 -9.94
CA ALA A 747 10.90 -9.08 -9.82
C ALA A 747 10.76 -8.29 -8.51
N MET A 748 11.18 -8.85 -7.37
CA MET A 748 11.20 -8.12 -6.09
C MET A 748 12.15 -6.91 -6.13
N ALA A 749 13.36 -7.06 -6.69
CA ALA A 749 14.32 -5.96 -6.80
C ALA A 749 13.74 -4.79 -7.58
N GLU A 750 13.09 -5.05 -8.71
CA GLU A 750 12.39 -4.05 -9.51
C GLU A 750 11.25 -3.40 -8.73
N LYS A 751 10.37 -4.19 -8.07
CA LYS A 751 9.26 -3.64 -7.28
C LYS A 751 9.76 -2.77 -6.12
N LEU A 752 10.81 -3.17 -5.41
CA LEU A 752 11.45 -2.38 -4.36
C LEU A 752 12.11 -1.09 -4.89
N LEU A 753 12.80 -1.15 -6.04
CA LEU A 753 13.40 0.02 -6.68
C LEU A 753 12.34 1.00 -7.19
N ILE A 754 11.25 0.52 -7.78
CA ILE A 754 10.14 1.37 -8.25
C ILE A 754 9.56 2.16 -7.07
N TYR A 755 9.24 1.46 -5.98
CA TYR A 755 8.65 2.07 -4.79
C TYR A 755 9.64 3.00 -4.05
N GLY A 756 10.88 2.56 -3.82
CA GLY A 756 11.89 3.31 -3.06
C GLY A 756 12.45 4.53 -3.79
N CYS A 757 12.60 4.45 -5.12
CA CYS A 757 13.04 5.58 -5.95
C CYS A 757 11.87 6.45 -6.43
N GLY A 758 10.63 5.95 -6.38
CA GLY A 758 9.42 6.67 -6.81
C GLY A 758 9.39 6.97 -8.31
N ARG A 759 10.02 6.11 -9.12
CA ARG A 759 10.10 6.22 -10.58
C ARG A 759 9.96 4.83 -11.21
N PRO A 760 9.48 4.69 -12.47
CA PRO A 760 9.47 3.40 -13.12
C PRO A 760 10.90 2.85 -13.28
N VAL A 761 11.02 1.53 -13.25
CA VAL A 761 12.23 0.81 -13.66
C VAL A 761 12.08 0.46 -15.13
N THR A 762 13.10 0.76 -15.91
CA THR A 762 13.14 0.62 -17.37
C THR A 762 14.27 -0.32 -17.79
N ALA A 763 14.27 -0.75 -19.04
CA ALA A 763 15.33 -1.62 -19.55
C ALA A 763 16.74 -0.98 -19.51
N ALA A 764 16.84 0.36 -19.42
CA ALA A 764 18.11 1.07 -19.20
C ALA A 764 18.68 0.89 -17.78
N ASP A 765 17.82 0.59 -16.81
CA ASP A 765 18.17 0.45 -15.38
C ASP A 765 18.72 -0.95 -15.03
N ARG A 766 18.79 -1.86 -16.02
CA ARG A 766 19.17 -3.27 -15.87
C ARG A 766 20.42 -3.46 -15.00
N GLN A 767 21.48 -2.68 -15.24
CA GLN A 767 22.75 -2.82 -14.52
C GLN A 767 22.61 -2.54 -13.02
N ALA A 768 21.72 -1.61 -12.62
CA ALA A 768 21.47 -1.34 -11.21
C ALA A 768 20.68 -2.48 -10.55
N VAL A 769 19.71 -3.05 -11.27
CA VAL A 769 18.97 -4.25 -10.82
C VAL A 769 19.93 -5.44 -10.68
N ASP A 770 20.81 -5.66 -11.66
CA ASP A 770 21.79 -6.75 -11.66
C ASP A 770 22.76 -6.65 -10.47
N GLY A 771 23.32 -5.46 -10.22
CA GLY A 771 24.21 -5.23 -9.07
C GLY A 771 23.50 -5.39 -7.72
N MET A 772 22.22 -5.01 -7.64
CA MET A 772 21.39 -5.24 -6.46
C MET A 772 21.18 -6.74 -6.18
N LEU A 773 20.97 -7.55 -7.23
CA LEU A 773 20.87 -9.00 -7.12
C LEU A 773 22.20 -9.65 -6.73
N GLU A 774 23.32 -9.20 -7.31
CA GLU A 774 24.66 -9.69 -6.93
C GLU A 774 24.97 -9.42 -5.45
N SER A 775 24.63 -8.23 -4.94
CA SER A 775 24.74 -7.89 -3.52
C SER A 775 23.83 -8.79 -2.65
N ALA A 776 22.57 -8.95 -3.02
CA ALA A 776 21.62 -9.77 -2.27
C ALA A 776 21.99 -11.26 -2.25
N ARG A 777 22.57 -11.81 -3.34
CA ARG A 777 23.04 -13.22 -3.38
C ARG A 777 24.12 -13.53 -2.33
N ALA A 778 24.91 -12.55 -1.91
CA ALA A 778 25.88 -12.73 -0.82
C ALA A 778 25.23 -12.95 0.55
N GLN A 779 23.92 -12.68 0.67
CA GLN A 779 23.10 -12.83 1.87
C GLN A 779 21.84 -13.68 1.56
N ASP A 780 21.99 -14.74 0.75
CA ASP A 780 20.93 -15.70 0.39
C ASP A 780 19.63 -15.08 -0.19
N LEU A 781 19.76 -13.93 -0.88
CA LEU A 781 18.65 -13.11 -1.38
C LEU A 781 17.72 -12.60 -0.26
N GLY A 782 18.28 -12.32 0.92
CA GLY A 782 17.59 -11.78 2.09
C GLY A 782 16.84 -10.48 1.79
N LEU A 783 15.57 -10.40 2.21
CA LEU A 783 14.70 -9.28 1.86
C LEU A 783 15.15 -7.95 2.49
N ARG A 784 15.75 -7.96 3.69
CA ARG A 784 16.30 -6.75 4.30
C ARG A 784 17.65 -6.39 3.67
N SER A 785 18.47 -7.37 3.28
CA SER A 785 19.63 -7.15 2.40
C SER A 785 19.25 -6.38 1.13
N MET A 786 18.10 -6.74 0.53
CA MET A 786 17.56 -6.04 -0.64
C MET A 786 17.12 -4.60 -0.31
N LEU A 787 16.57 -4.30 0.87
CA LEU A 787 16.27 -2.92 1.29
C LEU A 787 17.55 -2.08 1.40
N HIS A 788 18.62 -2.61 1.99
CA HIS A 788 19.93 -1.93 2.03
C HIS A 788 20.46 -1.68 0.62
N ALA A 789 20.43 -2.71 -0.24
CA ALA A 789 20.91 -2.63 -1.62
C ALA A 789 20.11 -1.63 -2.50
N VAL A 790 18.82 -1.39 -2.23
CA VAL A 790 18.10 -0.25 -2.81
C VAL A 790 18.76 1.08 -2.42
N THR A 791 19.05 1.29 -1.14
CA THR A 791 19.63 2.57 -0.66
C THR A 791 21.06 2.83 -1.12
N ASP A 792 21.79 1.78 -1.55
CA ASP A 792 23.12 1.88 -2.15
C ASP A 792 23.09 1.98 -3.69
N SER A 793 21.96 1.67 -4.32
CA SER A 793 21.84 1.67 -5.78
C SER A 793 22.12 3.06 -6.37
N GLU A 794 22.74 3.10 -7.56
CA GLU A 794 22.92 4.36 -8.27
C GLU A 794 21.58 5.06 -8.56
N LEU A 795 20.48 4.33 -8.71
CA LEU A 795 19.14 4.91 -8.93
C LEU A 795 18.66 5.68 -7.69
N PHE A 796 18.95 5.18 -6.48
CA PHE A 796 18.57 5.85 -5.24
C PHE A 796 19.48 7.05 -4.93
N LEU A 797 20.75 6.97 -5.32
CA LEU A 797 21.76 8.01 -5.07
C LEU A 797 21.83 9.09 -6.17
N ARG A 798 21.48 8.77 -7.42
CA ARG A 798 21.66 9.56 -8.66
C ARG A 798 20.69 9.09 -9.79
N PRO A 799 19.37 9.33 -9.69
CA PRO A 799 18.35 8.87 -10.66
C PRO A 799 18.30 9.69 -11.95
#